data_AF-A0A2R8FAZ1-F1
#
_entry.id   AF-A0A2R8FAZ1-F1
#
_cell.length_a   1.000
_cell.length_b   1.000
_cell.length_c   1.000
_cell.angle_alpha   90.00
_cell.angle_beta   90.00
_cell.angle_gamma   90.00
#
_symmetry.space_group_name_H-M   'P 1'
#
loop_
_entity.id
_entity.type
_entity.pdbx_description
1 polymer ?
#
loop_
_entity_poly.entity_id
_entity_poly.type
_entity_poly.pdbx_seq_one_letter_code
_entity_poly.pdbx_strand_id
1 'polypeptide(L)'
;MPPCIIVTGYLIKFLLDEGNHRTHCIKSLFYLRFWFLSLYKIFCVVACSFISSWFSVVRQHFIRAFDFTRPLCSRITDFALGVIKAIPVVGHVIIGVEWLISSCRERVVRKTKFTSEVASILKVEKTQGRDYLLPLERYLSSVRVSVSEEDLGKVHGKLPENPSANVTSREILNLPMYQEFCDLTKTFGVVRKRVAQAYRGVKQLEIKGLALVGVALLDQEETINFVRLANGVQEQYPNTSIDLYLIRTVEGNEDCIVSKERMAALRSLGLDPKIKIRSIPRPCLSLSSPESLPMGSSSYSLMISYYGKEQPLKKQTEIQGILNLPLEDIRCIAVKNQENASFPDFCFSKSMPWTDEDHLAVYSALSEPYPKHSLVTLGLEASASGLLLDPFRVHAPLSRSHSCPSYLLDIQDEELRRLILAAFLDPYNISNQEFRSVSINFGSSPSGKRWLDFLKRVLQSEDTQHVVVVCNDPQLSATGFTPEAVSELANELKESGYSCLDITSVNAEGIFVRQSLVLNDNPNARSYTVILTDLAAGSGDIRSLQLASDRILVSTALDAADACAAGCKILEYEDPNESWAQEIERFYQEVEQEEKPSGMIVPRDYFRARVCERIASERNFLFILDSAIKQAMWREKVDNLMLIELEVLRVSLILEAYVKNYINIGGTQRAEKSIQLFINCNELDQVIQQVCYPPEEDDSDSEESFLEKFWKE
;
A
#
# COMPACT_ATOMS: atom_id res chain seq x y z
N MET A 1 8.47 45.27 49.06
CA MET A 1 8.02 43.89 49.37
C MET A 1 6.56 43.76 48.96
N PRO A 2 6.19 42.73 48.17
CA PRO A 2 4.82 42.59 47.69
C PRO A 2 3.88 42.08 48.81
N PRO A 3 2.62 42.50 48.83
CA PRO A 3 1.61 42.09 49.82
C PRO A 3 1.27 40.58 49.79
N CYS A 4 1.77 39.83 48.81
CA CYS A 4 1.59 38.38 48.73
C CYS A 4 2.18 37.62 49.93
N ILE A 5 3.27 38.10 50.53
CA ILE A 5 3.95 37.39 51.64
C ILE A 5 3.15 37.45 52.94
N ILE A 6 2.36 38.51 53.15
CA ILE A 6 1.55 38.67 54.37
C ILE A 6 0.34 37.72 54.35
N VAL A 7 -0.24 37.49 53.17
CA VAL A 7 -1.39 36.57 53.02
C VAL A 7 -0.97 35.12 53.18
N THR A 8 0.20 34.73 52.68
CA THR A 8 0.74 33.36 52.87
C THR A 8 1.14 33.09 54.32
N GLY A 9 1.66 34.10 55.03
CA GLY A 9 2.04 33.99 56.45
C GLY A 9 0.87 33.76 57.41
N TYR A 10 -0.30 34.35 57.13
CA TYR A 10 -1.52 34.12 57.93
C TYR A 10 -2.16 32.75 57.63
N LEU A 11 -2.03 32.25 56.40
CA LEU A 11 -2.59 30.96 55.99
C LEU A 11 -1.87 29.78 56.67
N ILE A 12 -0.53 29.87 56.80
CA ILE A 12 0.28 28.82 57.45
C ILE A 12 0.04 28.79 58.98
N LYS A 13 -0.17 29.95 59.61
CA LYS A 13 -0.47 30.04 61.04
C LYS A 13 -1.87 29.48 61.39
N PHE A 14 -2.83 29.60 60.48
CA PHE A 14 -4.19 29.08 60.67
C PHE A 14 -4.28 27.56 60.47
N LEU A 15 -3.47 27.00 59.55
CA LEU A 15 -3.43 25.55 59.30
C LEU A 15 -2.71 24.75 60.40
N LEU A 16 -1.93 25.39 61.26
CA LEU A 16 -1.20 24.74 62.35
C LEU A 16 -2.00 24.62 63.66
N ASP A 17 -3.14 25.30 63.82
CA ASP A 17 -3.87 25.41 65.10
C ASP A 17 -5.16 24.55 65.21
N GLU A 18 -5.58 23.83 64.16
CA GLU A 18 -6.78 22.97 64.24
C GLU A 18 -6.47 21.54 64.69
N GLY A 19 -5.95 21.44 65.91
CA GLY A 19 -5.96 20.21 66.69
C GLY A 19 -6.97 20.28 67.84
N ASN A 20 -8.28 20.23 67.56
CA ASN A 20 -9.26 19.53 68.43
C ASN A 20 -10.75 19.62 68.00
N HIS A 21 -11.37 18.44 67.98
CA HIS A 21 -12.77 18.07 68.22
C HIS A 21 -13.96 18.85 67.63
N ARG A 22 -14.60 18.19 66.65
CA ARG A 22 -16.04 17.83 66.54
C ARG A 22 -17.04 18.67 67.37
N THR A 23 -17.41 19.87 66.91
CA THR A 23 -18.78 20.44 67.04
C THR A 23 -19.05 21.70 66.20
N HIS A 24 -18.25 22.00 65.16
CA HIS A 24 -18.32 23.27 64.43
C HIS A 24 -18.83 23.22 62.98
N CYS A 25 -19.26 22.07 62.44
CA CYS A 25 -19.56 21.90 61.01
C CYS A 25 -20.60 22.88 60.41
N ILE A 26 -21.56 23.39 61.18
CA ILE A 26 -22.60 24.29 60.63
C ILE A 26 -22.15 25.76 60.64
N LYS A 27 -21.28 26.17 61.58
CA LYS A 27 -20.66 27.51 61.57
C LYS A 27 -19.50 27.61 60.57
N SER A 28 -18.76 26.52 60.35
CA SER A 28 -17.67 26.46 59.37
C SER A 28 -18.18 26.55 57.92
N LEU A 29 -19.35 25.96 57.60
CA LEU A 29 -19.98 26.09 56.29
C LEU A 29 -20.49 27.50 55.99
N PHE A 30 -21.00 28.22 57.00
CA PHE A 30 -21.44 29.62 56.83
C PHE A 30 -20.25 30.57 56.68
N TYR A 31 -19.17 30.37 57.44
CA TYR A 31 -17.94 31.14 57.28
C TYR A 31 -17.23 30.83 55.96
N LEU A 32 -17.17 29.58 55.50
CA LEU A 32 -16.61 29.24 54.19
C LEU A 32 -17.39 29.88 53.04
N ARG A 33 -18.73 29.90 53.10
CA ARG A 33 -19.57 30.51 52.06
C ARG A 33 -19.39 32.03 52.02
N PHE A 34 -19.26 32.67 53.18
CA PHE A 34 -19.00 34.11 53.29
C PHE A 34 -17.56 34.47 52.86
N TRP A 35 -16.59 33.61 53.16
CA TRP A 35 -15.20 33.74 52.70
C TRP A 35 -15.09 33.54 51.19
N PHE A 36 -15.77 32.55 50.61
CA PHE A 36 -15.80 32.31 49.16
C PHE A 36 -16.49 33.46 48.41
N LEU A 37 -17.60 34.00 48.94
CA LEU A 37 -18.26 35.16 48.37
C LEU A 37 -17.42 36.44 48.50
N SER A 38 -16.63 36.56 49.57
CA SER A 38 -15.73 37.71 49.77
C SER A 38 -14.46 37.60 48.92
N LEU A 39 -13.85 36.42 48.80
CA LEU A 39 -12.74 36.16 47.89
C LEU A 39 -13.16 36.23 46.43
N TYR A 40 -14.35 35.74 46.06
CA TYR A 40 -14.90 35.87 44.71
C TYR A 40 -15.22 37.34 44.38
N LYS A 41 -15.76 38.11 45.34
CA LYS A 41 -15.93 39.56 45.17
C LYS A 41 -14.60 40.31 45.11
N ILE A 42 -13.61 39.96 45.93
CA ILE A 42 -12.27 40.58 45.88
C ILE A 42 -11.57 40.20 44.57
N PHE A 43 -11.64 38.94 44.13
CA PHE A 43 -11.05 38.49 42.87
C PHE A 43 -11.77 39.11 41.67
N CYS A 44 -13.11 39.13 41.61
CA CYS A 44 -13.85 39.77 40.53
C CYS A 44 -13.71 41.31 40.53
N VAL A 45 -13.71 41.99 41.69
CA VAL A 45 -13.60 43.46 41.73
C VAL A 45 -12.17 43.93 41.52
N VAL A 46 -11.19 43.27 42.14
CA VAL A 46 -9.77 43.62 41.98
C VAL A 46 -9.27 43.16 40.62
N ALA A 47 -9.49 41.91 40.19
CA ALA A 47 -9.05 41.46 38.87
C ALA A 47 -9.74 42.19 37.72
N CYS A 48 -11.05 42.51 37.79
CA CYS A 48 -11.69 43.33 36.74
C CYS A 48 -11.14 44.77 36.72
N SER A 49 -10.79 45.36 37.86
CA SER A 49 -10.18 46.70 37.89
C SER A 49 -8.77 46.70 37.30
N PHE A 50 -7.97 45.66 37.56
CA PHE A 50 -6.64 45.48 36.99
C PHE A 50 -6.67 45.13 35.51
N ILE A 51 -7.59 44.27 35.07
CA ILE A 51 -7.80 43.93 33.65
C ILE A 51 -8.33 45.15 32.88
N SER A 52 -9.25 45.92 33.45
CA SER A 52 -9.77 47.15 32.85
C SER A 52 -8.68 48.24 32.74
N SER A 53 -7.89 48.43 33.80
CA SER A 53 -6.75 49.35 33.80
C SER A 53 -5.68 48.92 32.79
N TRP A 54 -5.35 47.63 32.74
CA TRP A 54 -4.41 47.07 31.78
C TRP A 54 -4.92 47.17 30.34
N PHE A 55 -6.19 46.84 30.08
CA PHE A 55 -6.80 46.98 28.75
C PHE A 55 -6.78 48.44 28.31
N SER A 56 -7.03 49.38 29.23
CA SER A 56 -6.87 50.81 28.98
C SER A 56 -5.43 51.17 28.59
N VAL A 57 -4.42 50.62 29.28
CA VAL A 57 -3.00 50.86 28.97
C VAL A 57 -2.60 50.26 27.62
N VAL A 58 -2.97 49.01 27.32
CA VAL A 58 -2.69 48.35 26.03
C VAL A 58 -3.41 49.08 24.90
N ARG A 59 -4.69 49.43 25.10
CA ARG A 59 -5.47 50.22 24.16
C ARG A 59 -4.84 51.59 23.92
N GLN A 60 -4.29 52.25 24.94
CA GLN A 60 -3.59 53.52 24.77
C GLN A 60 -2.32 53.39 23.92
N HIS A 61 -1.56 52.31 24.07
CA HIS A 61 -0.40 52.03 23.21
C HIS A 61 -0.82 51.85 21.75
N PHE A 62 -1.89 51.09 21.48
CA PHE A 62 -2.41 50.95 20.12
C PHE A 62 -3.01 52.25 19.56
N ILE A 63 -3.77 53.01 20.35
CA ILE A 63 -4.29 54.33 19.92
C ILE A 63 -3.13 55.26 19.52
N ARG A 64 -2.03 55.27 20.28
CA ARG A 64 -0.84 56.07 19.97
C ARG A 64 -0.05 55.54 18.78
N ALA A 65 -0.02 54.22 18.58
CA ALA A 65 0.59 53.61 17.40
C ALA A 65 -0.15 53.96 16.10
N PHE A 66 -1.47 54.10 16.17
CA PHE A 66 -2.32 54.45 15.03
C PHE A 66 -2.63 55.95 14.92
N ASP A 67 -2.02 56.79 15.76
CA ASP A 67 -2.09 58.25 15.66
C ASP A 67 -1.07 58.74 14.61
N PHE A 68 -1.58 59.02 13.40
CA PHE A 68 -0.76 59.47 12.27
C PHE A 68 -0.18 60.88 12.43
N THR A 69 -0.56 61.61 13.50
CA THR A 69 0.06 62.91 13.83
C THR A 69 1.43 62.76 14.52
N ARG A 70 1.83 61.54 14.89
CA ARG A 70 3.09 61.23 15.57
C ARG A 70 4.20 60.74 14.62
N PRO A 71 5.48 60.95 14.97
CA PRO A 71 6.60 60.40 14.22
C PRO A 71 6.57 58.86 14.12
N LEU A 72 6.96 58.32 12.96
CA LEU A 72 6.92 56.88 12.66
C LEU A 72 7.64 56.03 13.72
N CYS A 73 8.80 56.47 14.21
CA CYS A 73 9.57 55.73 15.22
C CYS A 73 8.81 55.62 16.56
N SER A 74 8.07 56.66 16.97
CA SER A 74 7.22 56.61 18.17
C SER A 74 6.08 55.61 17.98
N ARG A 75 5.48 55.59 16.80
CA ARG A 75 4.35 54.71 16.48
C ARG A 75 4.73 53.24 16.46
N ILE A 76 5.87 52.90 15.88
CA ILE A 76 6.42 51.54 15.89
C ILE A 76 6.76 51.12 17.33
N THR A 77 7.32 52.02 18.13
CA THR A 77 7.64 51.77 19.55
C THR A 77 6.38 51.53 20.37
N ASP A 78 5.36 52.38 20.21
CA ASP A 78 4.05 52.22 20.87
C ASP A 78 3.34 50.92 20.43
N PHE A 79 3.46 50.52 19.15
CA PHE A 79 2.93 49.24 18.66
C PHE A 79 3.64 48.05 19.31
N ALA A 80 4.97 48.04 19.32
CA ALA A 80 5.77 46.98 19.94
C ALA A 80 5.51 46.89 21.45
N LEU A 81 5.39 48.02 22.15
CA LEU A 81 5.04 48.06 23.56
C LEU A 81 3.60 47.57 23.83
N GLY A 82 2.66 47.84 22.93
CA GLY A 82 1.31 47.28 22.96
C GLY A 82 1.32 45.74 22.86
N VAL A 83 2.09 45.20 21.93
CA VAL A 83 2.25 43.74 21.74
C VAL A 83 2.98 43.10 22.92
N ILE A 84 4.12 43.64 23.35
CA ILE A 84 4.89 43.13 24.50
C ILE A 84 4.06 43.11 25.78
N LYS A 85 3.23 44.13 26.01
CA LYS A 85 2.34 44.19 27.19
C LYS A 85 1.10 43.31 27.06
N ALA A 86 0.74 42.88 25.84
CA ALA A 86 -0.35 41.94 25.58
C ALA A 86 0.04 40.49 25.91
N ILE A 87 1.28 40.08 25.59
CA ILE A 87 1.77 38.69 25.66
C ILE A 87 1.61 38.03 27.05
N PRO A 88 1.99 38.67 28.19
CA PRO A 88 1.94 38.02 29.49
C PRO A 88 0.52 37.64 29.89
N VAL A 89 -0.46 38.49 29.62
CA VAL A 89 -1.84 38.26 30.07
C VAL A 89 -2.61 37.40 29.07
N VAL A 90 -2.35 37.46 27.76
CA VAL A 90 -2.94 36.50 26.81
C VAL A 90 -2.49 35.08 27.15
N GLY A 91 -1.21 34.88 27.49
CA GLY A 91 -0.72 33.60 28.00
C GLY A 91 -1.40 33.18 29.31
N HIS A 92 -1.52 34.08 30.29
CA HIS A 92 -2.16 33.76 31.57
C HIS A 92 -3.69 33.66 31.51
N VAL A 93 -4.35 34.28 30.52
CA VAL A 93 -5.78 34.14 30.24
C VAL A 93 -6.02 32.84 29.47
N ILE A 94 -5.14 32.44 28.55
CA ILE A 94 -5.21 31.13 27.91
C ILE A 94 -4.98 30.04 28.96
N ILE A 95 -3.92 30.14 29.77
CA ILE A 95 -3.66 29.22 30.89
C ILE A 95 -4.78 29.29 31.93
N GLY A 96 -5.32 30.46 32.20
CA GLY A 96 -6.42 30.67 33.15
C GLY A 96 -7.74 30.10 32.64
N VAL A 97 -8.02 30.20 31.35
CA VAL A 97 -9.17 29.60 30.66
C VAL A 97 -8.97 28.09 30.53
N GLU A 98 -7.78 27.60 30.20
CA GLU A 98 -7.43 26.18 30.24
C GLU A 98 -7.55 25.61 31.66
N TRP A 99 -7.11 26.35 32.68
CA TRP A 99 -7.25 25.98 34.08
C TRP A 99 -8.71 26.04 34.55
N LEU A 100 -9.50 27.01 34.09
CA LEU A 100 -10.94 27.07 34.39
C LEU A 100 -11.70 25.95 33.66
N ILE A 101 -11.34 25.63 32.43
CA ILE A 101 -11.86 24.49 31.66
C ILE A 101 -11.49 23.18 32.35
N SER A 102 -10.26 23.06 32.86
CA SER A 102 -9.74 21.93 33.66
C SER A 102 -10.43 21.80 35.03
N SER A 103 -10.60 22.90 35.76
CA SER A 103 -11.20 22.91 37.10
C SER A 103 -12.73 22.77 37.05
N CYS A 104 -13.37 23.27 35.99
CA CYS A 104 -14.79 22.99 35.70
C CYS A 104 -14.97 21.56 35.17
N ARG A 105 -13.96 20.98 34.49
CA ARG A 105 -13.89 19.55 34.11
C ARG A 105 -13.96 18.62 35.32
N GLU A 106 -13.30 18.94 36.42
CA GLU A 106 -13.32 18.09 37.62
C GLU A 106 -14.64 18.09 38.39
N ARG A 107 -15.50 19.11 38.26
CA ARG A 107 -16.68 19.25 39.14
C ARG A 107 -18.05 19.32 38.47
N VAL A 108 -18.17 19.59 37.16
CA VAL A 108 -19.50 19.69 36.49
C VAL A 108 -19.53 19.10 35.06
N VAL A 109 -18.45 18.53 34.52
CA VAL A 109 -18.48 18.08 33.12
C VAL A 109 -19.29 16.79 32.94
N ARG A 110 -20.16 16.82 31.91
CA ARG A 110 -20.83 15.64 31.34
C ARG A 110 -19.85 14.48 31.36
N LYS A 111 -20.25 13.34 31.92
CA LYS A 111 -19.46 12.10 31.79
C LYS A 111 -19.10 11.95 30.33
N THR A 112 -17.82 11.85 30.03
CA THR A 112 -17.31 11.61 28.68
C THR A 112 -17.91 10.32 28.16
N LYS A 113 -18.50 10.38 26.96
CA LYS A 113 -19.22 9.26 26.35
C LYS A 113 -18.60 8.82 25.02
N PHE A 114 -17.88 9.72 24.35
CA PHE A 114 -17.43 9.51 22.97
C PHE A 114 -15.90 9.44 22.86
N THR A 115 -15.43 8.70 21.87
CA THR A 115 -13.99 8.52 21.59
C THR A 115 -13.31 9.85 21.25
N SER A 116 -13.97 10.72 20.49
CA SER A 116 -13.48 12.06 20.15
C SER A 116 -13.26 12.97 21.37
N GLU A 117 -14.11 12.85 22.40
CA GLU A 117 -13.95 13.58 23.66
C GLU A 117 -12.72 13.07 24.43
N VAL A 118 -12.51 11.76 24.47
CA VAL A 118 -11.31 11.14 25.07
C VAL A 118 -10.05 11.60 24.35
N ALA A 119 -10.03 11.55 23.00
CA ALA A 119 -8.90 12.02 22.21
C ALA A 119 -8.53 13.49 22.51
N SER A 120 -9.55 14.34 22.67
CA SER A 120 -9.38 15.75 23.05
C SER A 120 -8.82 15.91 24.46
N ILE A 121 -9.23 15.07 25.42
CA ILE A 121 -8.66 15.05 26.78
C ILE A 121 -7.21 14.62 26.74
N LEU A 122 -6.87 13.55 26.01
CA LEU A 122 -5.51 13.04 25.89
C LEU A 122 -4.55 14.11 25.36
N LYS A 123 -5.00 14.90 24.37
CA LYS A 123 -4.22 16.02 23.84
C LYS A 123 -3.87 17.05 24.92
N VAL A 124 -4.83 17.40 25.78
CA VAL A 124 -4.65 18.37 26.87
C VAL A 124 -3.83 17.78 28.03
N GLU A 125 -4.05 16.53 28.40
CA GLU A 125 -3.32 15.91 29.52
C GLU A 125 -1.84 15.67 29.15
N LYS A 126 -1.56 15.36 27.87
CA LYS A 126 -0.18 15.23 27.37
C LYS A 126 0.60 16.54 27.51
N THR A 127 -0.01 17.71 27.25
CA THR A 127 0.66 19.00 27.48
C THR A 127 0.88 19.30 28.96
N GLN A 128 0.11 18.69 29.86
CA GLN A 128 0.29 18.73 31.31
C GLN A 128 1.27 17.66 31.84
N GLY A 129 1.90 16.87 30.96
CA GLY A 129 2.88 15.84 31.31
C GLY A 129 2.28 14.50 31.77
N ARG A 130 0.98 14.30 31.58
CA ARG A 130 0.29 13.03 31.88
C ARG A 130 -0.02 12.29 30.58
N ASP A 131 0.70 11.20 30.33
CA ASP A 131 0.52 10.39 29.13
C ASP A 131 -0.26 9.10 29.45
N TYR A 132 -1.57 9.13 29.19
CA TYR A 132 -2.45 7.96 29.36
C TYR A 132 -2.35 6.97 28.19
N LEU A 133 -1.71 7.34 27.07
CA LEU A 133 -1.51 6.43 25.94
C LEU A 133 -0.26 5.57 26.12
N LEU A 134 0.76 6.05 26.83
CA LEU A 134 2.01 5.32 27.04
C LEU A 134 1.82 3.86 27.58
N PRO A 135 0.92 3.58 28.55
CA PRO A 135 0.65 2.21 28.96
C PRO A 135 0.02 1.35 27.84
N LEU A 136 -0.86 1.93 27.04
CA LEU A 136 -1.48 1.27 25.89
C LEU A 136 -0.45 1.00 24.79
N GLU A 137 0.43 1.95 24.50
CA GLU A 137 1.52 1.78 23.54
C GLU A 137 2.47 0.64 23.97
N ARG A 138 2.77 0.55 25.27
CA ARG A 138 3.52 -0.58 25.85
C ARG A 138 2.77 -1.91 25.72
N TYR A 139 1.46 -1.90 25.94
CA TYR A 139 0.63 -3.08 25.75
C TYR A 139 0.62 -3.53 24.28
N LEU A 140 0.31 -2.63 23.34
CA LEU A 140 0.28 -2.92 21.91
C LEU A 140 1.65 -3.36 21.36
N SER A 141 2.73 -2.75 21.85
CA SER A 141 4.09 -3.20 21.51
C SER A 141 4.43 -4.56 22.13
N SER A 142 3.88 -4.92 23.30
CA SER A 142 4.03 -6.26 23.88
C SER A 142 3.23 -7.35 23.17
N VAL A 143 2.12 -6.98 22.51
CA VAL A 143 1.32 -7.88 21.65
C VAL A 143 2.07 -8.22 20.37
N ARG A 144 3.10 -7.44 20.00
CA ARG A 144 4.04 -7.80 18.94
C ARG A 144 4.89 -8.98 19.43
N VAL A 145 4.42 -10.19 19.15
CA VAL A 145 5.14 -11.43 19.48
C VAL A 145 6.57 -11.31 18.95
N SER A 146 7.58 -11.57 19.79
CA SER A 146 8.95 -11.77 19.33
C SER A 146 8.99 -13.08 18.56
N VAL A 147 8.90 -12.98 17.25
CA VAL A 147 8.89 -14.12 16.35
C VAL A 147 10.30 -14.72 16.33
N SER A 148 10.42 -16.06 16.40
CA SER A 148 11.70 -16.76 16.23
C SER A 148 12.34 -16.41 14.88
N GLU A 149 13.67 -16.48 14.75
CA GLU A 149 14.36 -16.21 13.46
C GLU A 149 13.83 -17.05 12.30
N GLU A 150 13.37 -18.27 12.59
CA GLU A 150 12.79 -19.19 11.61
C GLU A 150 11.37 -18.79 11.16
N ASP A 151 10.61 -18.09 12.00
CA ASP A 151 9.24 -17.64 11.72
C ASP A 151 9.18 -16.14 11.35
N LEU A 152 10.29 -15.42 11.47
CA LEU A 152 10.43 -13.98 11.15
C LEU A 152 10.03 -13.69 9.69
N GLY A 153 10.27 -14.63 8.77
CA GLY A 153 9.78 -14.55 7.37
C GLY A 153 8.27 -14.70 7.22
N LYS A 154 7.60 -15.39 8.14
CA LYS A 154 6.14 -15.61 8.11
C LYS A 154 5.37 -14.42 8.67
N VAL A 155 5.95 -13.73 9.65
CA VAL A 155 5.29 -12.65 10.42
C VAL A 155 5.87 -11.26 10.15
N HIS A 156 7.01 -11.11 9.48
CA HIS A 156 7.57 -9.78 9.20
C HIS A 156 7.89 -9.55 7.73
N GLY A 157 7.35 -10.37 6.83
CA GLY A 157 7.57 -10.23 5.39
C GLY A 157 9.05 -10.13 5.02
N LYS A 158 9.95 -10.78 5.76
CA LYS A 158 11.16 -11.20 5.06
C LYS A 158 10.67 -12.16 3.99
N LEU A 159 10.95 -11.81 2.74
CA LEU A 159 10.79 -12.71 1.60
C LEU A 159 11.14 -14.10 2.12
N PRO A 160 10.22 -15.08 2.07
CA PRO A 160 10.54 -16.39 2.62
C PRO A 160 11.87 -16.78 2.00
N GLU A 161 12.88 -17.03 2.84
CA GLU A 161 14.20 -17.53 2.38
C GLU A 161 14.01 -18.83 1.58
N ASN A 162 12.83 -19.43 1.66
CA ASN A 162 12.31 -20.36 0.68
C ASN A 162 11.16 -19.77 -0.14
N PRO A 163 11.46 -19.14 -1.28
CA PRO A 163 10.42 -18.69 -2.20
C PRO A 163 9.90 -19.88 -3.07
N SER A 164 10.13 -21.11 -2.59
CA SER A 164 9.87 -22.42 -3.20
C SER A 164 8.49 -23.02 -2.83
N ALA A 165 7.55 -22.22 -2.31
CA ALA A 165 6.17 -22.66 -2.20
C ALA A 165 5.63 -22.90 -3.63
N ASN A 166 5.57 -24.19 -4.00
CA ASN A 166 5.03 -24.74 -5.24
C ASN A 166 5.72 -24.34 -6.55
N VAL A 167 7.04 -24.54 -6.64
CA VAL A 167 7.56 -25.02 -7.94
C VAL A 167 7.17 -26.49 -8.03
N THR A 168 6.06 -26.78 -8.71
CA THR A 168 5.69 -28.16 -8.98
C THR A 168 6.83 -28.79 -9.79
N SER A 169 7.26 -29.98 -9.36
CA SER A 169 8.26 -30.75 -10.12
C SER A 169 7.72 -31.16 -11.50
N ARG A 170 6.40 -31.01 -11.71
CA ARG A 170 5.69 -31.35 -12.93
C ARG A 170 4.69 -30.27 -13.31
N GLU A 171 4.77 -29.84 -14.56
CA GLU A 171 3.77 -28.97 -15.19
C GLU A 171 2.95 -29.77 -16.22
N ILE A 172 1.69 -29.39 -16.40
CA ILE A 172 0.80 -30.02 -17.39
C ILE A 172 0.44 -28.98 -18.45
N LEU A 173 0.97 -29.17 -19.67
CA LEU A 173 0.58 -28.39 -20.84
C LEU A 173 -0.65 -29.02 -21.47
N ASN A 174 -1.78 -28.33 -21.39
CA ASN A 174 -3.04 -28.74 -22.00
C ASN A 174 -3.24 -28.05 -23.34
N LEU A 175 -3.18 -28.79 -24.45
CA LEU A 175 -3.43 -28.32 -25.80
C LEU A 175 -4.86 -28.71 -26.22
N PRO A 176 -5.88 -27.83 -26.12
CA PRO A 176 -7.28 -28.17 -26.33
C PRO A 176 -7.69 -28.42 -27.79
N MET A 177 -8.83 -29.09 -27.99
CA MET A 177 -9.46 -29.20 -29.32
C MET A 177 -10.07 -27.85 -29.73
N TYR A 178 -10.15 -27.57 -31.03
CA TYR A 178 -10.69 -26.36 -31.65
C TYR A 178 -9.97 -25.05 -31.34
N GLN A 179 -8.82 -25.11 -30.69
CA GLN A 179 -7.99 -23.94 -30.46
C GLN A 179 -7.57 -23.32 -31.78
N GLU A 180 -7.66 -21.99 -31.90
CA GLU A 180 -7.14 -21.27 -33.06
C GLU A 180 -5.63 -21.23 -33.01
N PHE A 181 -5.01 -21.18 -34.19
CA PHE A 181 -3.57 -21.26 -34.30
C PHE A 181 -2.85 -20.10 -33.56
N CYS A 182 -3.44 -18.90 -33.58
CA CYS A 182 -2.93 -17.71 -32.89
C CYS A 182 -2.96 -17.82 -31.36
N ASP A 183 -3.77 -18.71 -30.78
CA ASP A 183 -3.90 -18.85 -29.33
C ASP A 183 -2.82 -19.76 -28.72
N LEU A 184 -2.02 -20.47 -29.54
CA LEU A 184 -1.03 -21.45 -29.08
C LEU A 184 -0.01 -20.81 -28.11
N THR A 185 0.36 -19.55 -28.37
CA THR A 185 1.25 -18.76 -27.53
C THR A 185 0.70 -18.54 -26.12
N LYS A 186 -0.62 -18.37 -25.96
CA LYS A 186 -1.28 -18.24 -24.65
C LYS A 186 -1.21 -19.57 -23.89
N THR A 187 -1.52 -20.67 -24.57
CA THR A 187 -1.42 -22.01 -23.97
C THR A 187 0.02 -22.36 -23.56
N PHE A 188 1.01 -21.93 -24.35
CA PHE A 188 2.42 -22.12 -24.04
C PHE A 188 2.95 -21.22 -22.92
N GLY A 189 2.17 -20.24 -22.44
CA GLY A 189 2.55 -19.32 -21.37
C GLY A 189 2.95 -20.03 -20.06
N VAL A 190 2.33 -21.18 -19.76
CA VAL A 190 2.68 -22.01 -18.60
C VAL A 190 4.13 -22.51 -18.69
N VAL A 191 4.55 -22.96 -19.88
CA VAL A 191 5.93 -23.41 -20.13
C VAL A 191 6.89 -22.23 -20.03
N ARG A 192 6.58 -21.09 -20.67
CA ARG A 192 7.42 -19.88 -20.58
C ARG A 192 7.68 -19.47 -19.13
N LYS A 193 6.63 -19.40 -18.32
CA LYS A 193 6.72 -19.04 -16.91
C LYS A 193 7.59 -20.03 -16.15
N ARG A 194 7.42 -21.34 -16.38
CA ARG A 194 8.21 -22.37 -15.69
C ARG A 194 9.68 -22.35 -16.08
N VAL A 195 9.98 -22.10 -17.35
CA VAL A 195 11.37 -21.95 -17.82
C VAL A 195 11.99 -20.72 -17.18
N ALA A 196 11.32 -19.57 -17.17
CA ALA A 196 11.82 -18.38 -16.47
C ALA A 196 12.13 -18.68 -15.00
N GLN A 197 11.26 -19.40 -14.30
CA GLN A 197 11.48 -19.80 -12.90
C GLN A 197 12.71 -20.70 -12.67
N ALA A 198 13.15 -21.47 -13.66
CA ALA A 198 14.38 -22.29 -13.55
C ALA A 198 15.63 -21.42 -13.32
N TYR A 199 15.62 -20.17 -13.82
CA TYR A 199 16.72 -19.21 -13.68
C TYR A 199 16.79 -18.52 -12.32
N ARG A 200 15.83 -18.77 -11.45
CA ARG A 200 15.74 -18.10 -10.14
C ARG A 200 17.02 -18.22 -9.31
N GLY A 201 17.55 -19.44 -9.21
CA GLY A 201 18.74 -19.78 -8.42
C GLY A 201 20.06 -19.44 -9.12
N VAL A 202 20.00 -18.96 -10.36
CA VAL A 202 21.19 -18.64 -11.15
C VAL A 202 21.79 -17.30 -10.69
N LYS A 203 23.12 -17.20 -10.78
CA LYS A 203 23.85 -15.96 -10.46
C LYS A 203 23.35 -14.79 -11.32
N GLN A 204 23.05 -13.68 -10.65
CA GLN A 204 22.69 -12.42 -11.30
C GLN A 204 23.91 -11.84 -12.02
N LEU A 205 23.75 -11.54 -13.32
CA LEU A 205 24.78 -10.89 -14.13
C LEU A 205 24.76 -9.37 -13.91
N GLU A 206 25.91 -8.72 -14.09
CA GLU A 206 26.00 -7.26 -13.95
C GLU A 206 25.31 -6.55 -15.12
N ILE A 207 24.33 -5.69 -14.82
CA ILE A 207 23.62 -4.88 -15.79
C ILE A 207 24.10 -3.43 -15.64
N LYS A 208 24.86 -2.92 -16.62
CA LYS A 208 25.44 -1.57 -16.56
C LYS A 208 24.39 -0.47 -16.71
N GLY A 209 23.47 -0.63 -17.66
CA GLY A 209 22.41 0.34 -17.96
C GLY A 209 21.11 -0.36 -18.33
N LEU A 210 20.01 0.12 -17.78
CA LEU A 210 18.67 -0.42 -18.01
C LEU A 210 17.70 0.71 -18.41
N ALA A 211 16.95 0.48 -19.48
CA ALA A 211 15.88 1.38 -19.93
C ALA A 211 14.51 0.86 -19.47
N LEU A 212 13.80 1.63 -18.65
CA LEU A 212 12.41 1.36 -18.26
C LEU A 212 11.47 2.20 -19.12
N VAL A 213 10.52 1.56 -19.81
CA VAL A 213 9.63 2.25 -20.76
C VAL A 213 8.17 2.01 -20.38
N GLY A 214 7.44 3.07 -20.07
CA GLY A 214 5.98 3.03 -19.89
C GLY A 214 5.27 3.35 -21.20
N VAL A 215 4.54 2.40 -21.77
CA VAL A 215 3.89 2.53 -23.08
C VAL A 215 2.38 2.73 -22.92
N ALA A 216 1.93 3.94 -23.28
CA ALA A 216 0.55 4.38 -23.30
C ALA A 216 -0.22 4.03 -22.00
N LEU A 217 0.34 4.52 -20.88
CA LEU A 217 -0.27 4.46 -19.55
C LEU A 217 -1.34 5.55 -19.44
N LEU A 218 -2.61 5.14 -19.52
CA LEU A 218 -3.76 6.03 -19.62
C LEU A 218 -4.39 6.26 -18.25
N ASP A 219 -4.49 5.21 -17.42
CA ASP A 219 -5.12 5.30 -16.11
C ASP A 219 -4.09 5.60 -14.99
N GLN A 220 -4.61 6.02 -13.82
CA GLN A 220 -3.77 6.34 -12.67
C GLN A 220 -3.16 5.07 -12.05
N GLU A 221 -3.86 3.95 -12.12
CA GLU A 221 -3.43 2.66 -11.56
C GLU A 221 -2.21 2.07 -12.31
N GLU A 222 -2.22 2.11 -13.64
CA GLU A 222 -1.10 1.77 -14.53
C GLU A 222 0.11 2.64 -14.25
N THR A 223 -0.10 3.93 -13.96
CA THR A 223 0.97 4.84 -13.60
C THR A 223 1.57 4.44 -12.24
N ILE A 224 0.74 4.09 -11.25
CA ILE A 224 1.18 3.61 -9.94
C ILE A 224 1.96 2.29 -10.08
N ASN A 225 1.42 1.34 -10.84
CA ASN A 225 2.08 0.06 -11.07
C ASN A 225 3.40 0.23 -11.81
N PHE A 226 3.47 1.11 -12.80
CA PHE A 226 4.74 1.39 -13.46
C PHE A 226 5.81 1.96 -12.51
N VAL A 227 5.43 2.86 -11.59
CA VAL A 227 6.35 3.37 -10.54
C VAL A 227 6.75 2.26 -9.56
N ARG A 228 5.81 1.41 -9.12
CA ARG A 228 6.10 0.26 -8.25
C ARG A 228 7.10 -0.69 -8.90
N LEU A 229 6.94 -0.96 -10.21
CA LEU A 229 7.82 -1.82 -10.98
C LEU A 229 9.21 -1.21 -11.09
N ALA A 230 9.29 0.08 -11.41
CA ALA A 230 10.55 0.80 -11.52
C ALA A 230 11.35 0.77 -10.21
N ASN A 231 10.68 1.02 -9.09
CA ASN A 231 11.29 0.94 -7.76
C ASN A 231 11.73 -0.49 -7.41
N GLY A 232 10.91 -1.50 -7.69
CA GLY A 232 11.25 -2.90 -7.45
C GLY A 232 12.48 -3.36 -8.25
N VAL A 233 12.61 -2.93 -9.51
CA VAL A 233 13.82 -3.19 -10.32
C VAL A 233 15.03 -2.46 -9.74
N GLN A 234 14.88 -1.19 -9.32
CA GLN A 234 15.98 -0.42 -8.71
C GLN A 234 16.48 -1.04 -7.40
N GLU A 235 15.58 -1.65 -6.62
CA GLU A 235 15.91 -2.36 -5.39
C GLU A 235 16.67 -3.67 -5.66
N GLN A 236 16.24 -4.46 -6.65
CA GLN A 236 16.91 -5.70 -7.06
C GLN A 236 18.26 -5.46 -7.74
N TYR A 237 18.41 -4.33 -8.43
CA TYR A 237 19.60 -3.96 -9.20
C TYR A 237 20.15 -2.59 -8.72
N PRO A 238 20.67 -2.49 -7.48
CA PRO A 238 20.99 -1.21 -6.84
C PRO A 238 22.15 -0.44 -7.48
N ASN A 239 23.02 -1.15 -8.21
CA ASN A 239 24.19 -0.60 -8.89
C ASN A 239 23.94 -0.27 -10.37
N THR A 240 22.77 -0.63 -10.92
CA THR A 240 22.43 -0.40 -12.32
C THR A 240 21.96 1.04 -12.52
N SER A 241 22.45 1.69 -13.59
CA SER A 241 21.91 2.99 -14.00
C SER A 241 20.58 2.79 -14.72
N ILE A 242 19.48 3.28 -14.12
CA ILE A 242 18.13 3.15 -14.68
C ILE A 242 17.67 4.50 -15.25
N ASP A 243 17.37 4.50 -16.55
CA ASP A 243 16.69 5.62 -17.23
C ASP A 243 15.23 5.24 -17.53
N LEU A 244 14.30 6.11 -17.15
CA LEU A 244 12.87 5.93 -17.30
C LEU A 244 12.32 6.80 -18.43
N TYR A 245 11.56 6.19 -19.33
CA TYR A 245 10.91 6.80 -20.49
C TYR A 245 9.40 6.57 -20.44
N LEU A 246 8.65 7.52 -20.99
CA LEU A 246 7.21 7.37 -21.22
C LEU A 246 6.93 7.59 -22.70
N ILE A 247 6.13 6.69 -23.27
CA ILE A 247 5.64 6.77 -24.64
C ILE A 247 4.12 6.92 -24.55
N ARG A 248 3.57 7.92 -25.23
CA ARG A 248 2.11 8.15 -25.33
C ARG A 248 1.72 8.24 -26.80
N THR A 249 0.57 7.70 -27.15
CA THR A 249 0.02 7.89 -28.49
C THR A 249 -1.02 9.00 -28.44
N VAL A 250 -0.77 10.12 -29.13
CA VAL A 250 -1.65 11.29 -29.23
C VAL A 250 -2.00 11.48 -30.70
N GLU A 251 -3.29 11.34 -31.05
CA GLU A 251 -3.78 11.51 -32.43
C GLU A 251 -3.04 10.66 -33.49
N GLY A 252 -2.55 9.48 -33.09
CA GLY A 252 -1.78 8.58 -33.97
C GLY A 252 -0.28 8.88 -34.06
N ASN A 253 0.20 9.92 -33.36
CA ASN A 253 1.63 10.21 -33.21
C ASN A 253 2.14 9.77 -31.83
N GLU A 254 3.40 9.36 -31.77
CA GLU A 254 4.06 9.01 -30.51
C GLU A 254 4.69 10.26 -29.87
N ASP A 255 4.31 10.56 -28.64
CA ASP A 255 4.85 11.61 -27.79
C ASP A 255 5.68 10.99 -26.66
N CYS A 256 6.91 11.46 -26.54
CA CYS A 256 7.88 11.03 -25.53
C CYS A 256 8.33 12.18 -24.62
N ILE A 257 7.61 13.30 -24.65
CA ILE A 257 7.90 14.48 -23.83
C ILE A 257 7.27 14.30 -22.45
N VAL A 258 8.10 14.29 -21.41
CA VAL A 258 7.62 14.22 -20.02
C VAL A 258 7.58 15.63 -19.44
N SER A 259 6.38 16.16 -19.22
CA SER A 259 6.19 17.49 -18.63
C SER A 259 6.70 17.54 -17.18
N LYS A 260 7.03 18.74 -16.69
CA LYS A 260 7.44 18.94 -15.28
C LYS A 260 6.38 18.47 -14.29
N GLU A 261 5.11 18.71 -14.61
CA GLU A 261 3.97 18.25 -13.81
C GLU A 261 3.92 16.72 -13.76
N ARG A 262 4.15 16.04 -14.89
CA ARG A 262 4.15 14.57 -14.93
C ARG A 262 5.35 13.98 -14.19
N MET A 263 6.52 14.61 -14.28
CA MET A 263 7.68 14.25 -13.46
C MET A 263 7.38 14.41 -11.97
N ALA A 264 6.79 15.54 -11.58
CA ALA A 264 6.39 15.80 -10.19
C ALA A 264 5.34 14.77 -9.71
N ALA A 265 4.39 14.39 -10.57
CA ALA A 265 3.41 13.35 -10.28
C ALA A 265 4.07 12.00 -10.03
N LEU A 266 4.99 11.55 -10.90
CA LEU A 266 5.74 10.30 -10.68
C LEU A 266 6.56 10.34 -9.38
N ARG A 267 7.17 11.49 -9.07
CA ARG A 267 7.92 11.68 -7.81
C ARG A 267 6.99 11.67 -6.59
N SER A 268 5.80 12.25 -6.68
CA SER A 268 4.79 12.19 -5.61
C SER A 268 4.25 10.78 -5.38
N LEU A 269 4.33 9.91 -6.39
CA LEU A 269 4.03 8.48 -6.26
C LEU A 269 5.19 7.67 -5.66
N GLY A 270 6.30 8.32 -5.28
CA GLY A 270 7.43 7.67 -4.60
C GLY A 270 8.50 7.08 -5.53
N LEU A 271 8.60 7.53 -6.78
CA LEU A 271 9.66 7.06 -7.69
C LEU A 271 11.07 7.32 -7.12
N ASP A 272 11.90 6.28 -7.05
CA ASP A 272 13.24 6.31 -6.46
C ASP A 272 14.11 7.43 -7.08
N PRO A 273 14.75 8.29 -6.27
CA PRO A 273 15.53 9.43 -6.74
C PRO A 273 16.72 9.06 -7.66
N LYS A 274 17.26 7.83 -7.57
CA LYS A 274 18.33 7.33 -8.44
C LYS A 274 17.87 7.12 -9.88
N ILE A 275 16.58 6.83 -10.08
CA ILE A 275 15.99 6.62 -11.41
C ILE A 275 15.89 7.96 -12.12
N LYS A 276 16.51 8.05 -13.31
CA LYS A 276 16.54 9.27 -14.12
C LYS A 276 15.40 9.28 -15.12
N ILE A 277 14.50 10.26 -15.03
CA ILE A 277 13.43 10.43 -16.02
C ILE A 277 14.01 11.13 -17.26
N ARG A 278 13.83 10.54 -18.44
CA ARG A 278 14.28 11.06 -19.73
C ARG A 278 13.08 11.49 -20.56
N SER A 279 13.26 12.59 -21.27
CA SER A 279 12.28 13.16 -22.18
C SER A 279 12.90 13.29 -23.56
N ILE A 280 12.18 12.87 -24.60
CA ILE A 280 12.68 12.88 -25.97
C ILE A 280 11.84 13.86 -26.79
N PRO A 281 12.43 15.02 -27.18
CA PRO A 281 11.67 16.10 -27.82
C PRO A 281 11.32 15.83 -29.29
N ARG A 282 11.99 14.88 -29.96
CA ARG A 282 11.69 14.45 -31.32
C ARG A 282 11.95 12.93 -31.46
N PRO A 283 10.92 12.08 -31.40
CA PRO A 283 11.08 10.67 -31.69
C PRO A 283 11.44 10.49 -33.18
N CYS A 284 12.53 9.77 -33.48
CA CYS A 284 12.90 9.44 -34.86
C CYS A 284 12.04 8.29 -35.36
N LEU A 285 11.00 8.61 -36.12
CA LEU A 285 10.13 7.61 -36.77
C LEU A 285 10.77 6.99 -38.04
N SER A 286 11.95 7.47 -38.46
CA SER A 286 12.66 6.93 -39.62
C SER A 286 13.68 5.87 -39.19
N LEU A 287 13.44 4.62 -39.59
CA LEU A 287 14.37 3.47 -39.44
C LEU A 287 15.69 3.63 -40.23
N SER A 288 15.81 4.69 -41.05
CA SER A 288 16.99 4.99 -41.85
C SER A 288 18.04 5.76 -41.04
N SER A 289 19.05 5.02 -40.56
CA SER A 289 20.34 5.43 -39.99
C SER A 289 20.33 6.49 -38.87
N PRO A 290 20.70 6.14 -37.62
CA PRO A 290 20.97 7.11 -36.56
C PRO A 290 22.39 7.71 -36.74
N GLU A 291 22.64 8.37 -37.87
CA GLU A 291 23.87 9.15 -38.04
C GLU A 291 23.70 10.48 -37.31
N SER A 292 24.39 10.60 -36.17
CA SER A 292 24.43 11.74 -35.24
C SER A 292 23.41 11.73 -34.09
N LEU A 293 23.47 10.70 -33.24
CA LEU A 293 23.07 10.87 -31.83
C LEU A 293 24.19 11.62 -31.08
N PRO A 294 23.87 12.59 -30.20
CA PRO A 294 24.89 13.27 -29.41
C PRO A 294 25.62 12.26 -28.53
N MET A 295 26.94 12.23 -28.70
CA MET A 295 27.92 11.46 -27.91
C MET A 295 27.67 11.62 -26.41
N GLY A 296 26.99 10.63 -25.85
CA GLY A 296 26.71 10.46 -24.42
C GLY A 296 25.93 9.17 -24.15
N SER A 297 25.92 8.23 -25.12
CA SER A 297 25.08 7.04 -25.11
C SER A 297 25.48 6.11 -23.97
N SER A 298 24.66 6.07 -22.93
CA SER A 298 24.57 4.96 -22.01
C SER A 298 24.30 3.70 -22.84
N SER A 299 25.23 2.75 -22.88
CA SER A 299 24.98 1.42 -23.46
C SER A 299 23.97 0.70 -22.55
N TYR A 300 22.74 0.56 -23.01
CA TYR A 300 21.73 -0.24 -22.30
C TYR A 300 21.90 -1.70 -22.71
N SER A 301 22.02 -2.60 -21.73
CA SER A 301 22.04 -4.05 -22.00
C SER A 301 20.65 -4.67 -21.91
N LEU A 302 19.71 -3.97 -21.26
CA LEU A 302 18.34 -4.45 -21.05
C LEU A 302 17.33 -3.31 -21.19
N MET A 303 16.20 -3.61 -21.82
CA MET A 303 15.02 -2.76 -21.86
C MET A 303 13.83 -3.51 -21.25
N ILE A 304 13.12 -2.88 -20.31
CA ILE A 304 11.88 -3.41 -19.75
C ILE A 304 10.74 -2.47 -20.11
N SER A 305 9.78 -2.97 -20.88
CA SER A 305 8.64 -2.20 -21.39
C SER A 305 7.35 -2.61 -20.71
N TYR A 306 6.73 -1.71 -19.97
CA TYR A 306 5.43 -1.90 -19.32
C TYR A 306 4.33 -1.29 -20.19
N TYR A 307 3.38 -2.11 -20.63
CA TYR A 307 2.31 -1.70 -21.54
C TYR A 307 0.99 -1.48 -20.80
N GLY A 308 0.27 -0.41 -21.15
CA GLY A 308 -1.12 -0.21 -20.74
C GLY A 308 -2.02 -1.38 -21.18
N LYS A 309 -3.14 -1.59 -20.46
CA LYS A 309 -4.05 -2.74 -20.60
C LYS A 309 -4.50 -2.99 -22.05
N GLU A 310 -4.80 -1.93 -22.78
CA GLU A 310 -5.34 -2.00 -24.15
C GLU A 310 -4.27 -1.98 -25.25
N GLN A 311 -2.99 -1.88 -24.89
CA GLN A 311 -1.93 -1.63 -25.87
C GLN A 311 -1.39 -2.94 -26.49
N PRO A 312 -1.28 -3.01 -27.83
CA PRO A 312 -0.64 -4.14 -28.49
C PRO A 312 0.88 -4.12 -28.24
N LEU A 313 1.49 -5.30 -28.40
CA LEU A 313 2.95 -5.43 -28.27
C LEU A 313 3.63 -4.80 -29.49
N LYS A 314 4.39 -3.73 -29.28
CA LYS A 314 5.23 -3.09 -30.30
C LYS A 314 6.53 -3.88 -30.50
N LYS A 315 7.09 -3.85 -31.71
CA LYS A 315 8.40 -4.47 -31.96
C LYS A 315 9.49 -3.71 -31.21
N GLN A 316 10.55 -4.40 -30.82
CA GLN A 316 11.67 -3.78 -30.12
C GLN A 316 12.27 -2.62 -30.91
N THR A 317 12.48 -2.80 -32.21
CA THR A 317 13.05 -1.78 -33.11
C THR A 317 12.17 -0.54 -33.23
N GLU A 318 10.85 -0.69 -33.10
CA GLU A 318 9.92 0.44 -33.07
C GLU A 318 10.11 1.27 -31.80
N ILE A 319 10.22 0.62 -30.63
CA ILE A 319 10.47 1.30 -29.36
C ILE A 319 11.85 1.96 -29.35
N GLN A 320 12.89 1.26 -29.81
CA GLN A 320 14.24 1.83 -29.93
C GLN A 320 14.26 3.05 -30.85
N GLY A 321 13.57 2.98 -32.00
CA GLY A 321 13.43 4.11 -32.94
C GLY A 321 12.70 5.30 -32.32
N ILE A 322 11.55 5.07 -31.69
CA ILE A 322 10.79 6.11 -30.97
C ILE A 322 11.66 6.77 -29.89
N LEU A 323 12.43 5.97 -29.15
CA LEU A 323 13.26 6.44 -28.05
C LEU A 323 14.65 6.93 -28.47
N ASN A 324 14.95 6.98 -29.77
CA ASN A 324 16.27 7.34 -30.29
C ASN A 324 17.42 6.53 -29.63
N LEU A 325 17.13 5.28 -29.24
CA LEU A 325 18.11 4.37 -28.66
C LEU A 325 18.90 3.70 -29.79
N PRO A 326 20.15 3.26 -29.52
CA PRO A 326 20.89 2.48 -30.49
C PRO A 326 20.07 1.27 -30.92
N LEU A 327 20.08 0.99 -32.23
CA LEU A 327 19.55 -0.27 -32.80
C LEU A 327 20.48 -1.46 -32.50
N GLU A 328 21.38 -1.31 -31.53
CA GLU A 328 22.14 -2.42 -30.96
C GLU A 328 21.20 -3.46 -30.36
N ASP A 329 21.76 -4.64 -30.17
CA ASP A 329 21.03 -5.87 -29.90
C ASP A 329 20.65 -5.98 -28.40
N ILE A 330 19.76 -5.10 -27.95
CA ILE A 330 19.34 -5.00 -26.55
C ILE A 330 18.32 -6.10 -26.23
N ARG A 331 18.49 -6.84 -25.12
CA ARG A 331 17.43 -7.77 -24.66
C ARG A 331 16.22 -6.98 -24.16
N CYS A 332 15.00 -7.42 -24.53
CA CYS A 332 13.77 -6.74 -24.14
C CYS A 332 12.86 -7.65 -23.32
N ILE A 333 12.24 -7.10 -22.27
CA ILE A 333 11.21 -7.77 -21.48
C ILE A 333 9.94 -6.92 -21.56
N ALA A 334 8.88 -7.47 -22.14
CA ALA A 334 7.56 -6.88 -22.12
C ALA A 334 6.78 -7.33 -20.89
N VAL A 335 6.20 -6.36 -20.19
CA VAL A 335 5.27 -6.57 -19.09
C VAL A 335 3.88 -6.11 -19.53
N LYS A 336 2.92 -7.04 -19.53
CA LYS A 336 1.52 -6.78 -19.94
C LYS A 336 0.53 -7.34 -18.91
N ASN A 337 -0.67 -6.75 -18.83
CA ASN A 337 -1.75 -7.30 -17.99
C ASN A 337 -2.41 -8.57 -18.57
N GLN A 338 -2.34 -8.79 -19.89
CA GLN A 338 -2.92 -9.96 -20.56
C GLN A 338 -2.03 -10.43 -21.72
N GLU A 339 -2.08 -11.74 -22.01
CA GLU A 339 -1.43 -12.38 -23.17
C GLU A 339 -2.20 -12.14 -24.48
N ASN A 340 -2.58 -10.89 -24.77
CA ASN A 340 -3.12 -10.52 -26.07
C ASN A 340 -1.95 -10.05 -26.94
N ALA A 341 -1.16 -11.00 -27.42
CA ALA A 341 -0.17 -10.76 -28.46
C ALA A 341 -0.75 -11.30 -29.77
N SER A 342 -1.15 -10.40 -30.67
CA SER A 342 -1.34 -10.75 -32.08
C SER A 342 0.03 -11.18 -32.61
N PHE A 343 0.19 -12.47 -32.85
CA PHE A 343 1.47 -13.03 -33.28
C PHE A 343 1.80 -12.51 -34.69
N PRO A 344 3.08 -12.22 -35.02
CA PRO A 344 3.47 -12.11 -36.41
C PRO A 344 3.12 -13.42 -37.14
N ASP A 345 2.67 -13.35 -38.38
CA ASP A 345 2.26 -14.51 -39.20
C ASP A 345 3.40 -15.54 -39.35
N PHE A 346 3.61 -16.41 -38.35
CA PHE A 346 4.53 -17.53 -38.46
C PHE A 346 3.74 -18.72 -39.01
N CYS A 347 3.87 -18.93 -40.31
CA CYS A 347 3.38 -20.13 -40.96
C CYS A 347 4.32 -21.29 -40.63
N PHE A 348 3.92 -22.13 -39.69
CA PHE A 348 4.58 -23.41 -39.44
C PHE A 348 4.48 -24.25 -40.72
N SER A 349 5.62 -24.63 -41.27
CA SER A 349 5.65 -25.39 -42.50
C SER A 349 4.96 -26.74 -42.26
N LYS A 350 3.99 -27.09 -43.12
CA LYS A 350 3.41 -28.44 -43.14
C LYS A 350 4.33 -29.46 -43.84
N SER A 351 5.50 -29.02 -44.34
CA SER A 351 6.50 -29.89 -44.96
C SER A 351 7.12 -30.81 -43.91
N MET A 352 7.09 -32.11 -44.17
CA MET A 352 7.54 -33.16 -43.26
C MET A 352 8.79 -33.87 -43.77
N PRO A 353 9.59 -34.44 -42.85
CA PRO A 353 9.58 -34.25 -41.38
C PRO A 353 10.19 -32.90 -40.97
N TRP A 354 9.83 -32.38 -39.78
CA TRP A 354 10.52 -31.21 -39.22
C TRP A 354 11.97 -31.58 -38.87
N THR A 355 12.88 -30.67 -39.17
CA THR A 355 14.30 -30.74 -38.78
C THR A 355 14.51 -30.20 -37.38
N ASP A 356 15.67 -30.45 -36.76
CA ASP A 356 16.01 -29.89 -35.46
C ASP A 356 15.98 -28.34 -35.47
N GLU A 357 16.34 -27.73 -36.61
CA GLU A 357 16.24 -26.28 -36.84
C GLU A 357 14.77 -25.80 -36.84
N ASP A 358 13.86 -26.59 -37.44
CA ASP A 358 12.42 -26.30 -37.39
C ASP A 358 11.89 -26.38 -35.95
N HIS A 359 12.27 -27.40 -35.19
CA HIS A 359 11.88 -27.54 -33.77
C HIS A 359 12.38 -26.35 -32.94
N LEU A 360 13.63 -25.93 -33.14
CA LEU A 360 14.22 -24.79 -32.45
C LEU A 360 13.52 -23.48 -32.84
N ALA A 361 13.21 -23.27 -34.12
CA ALA A 361 12.50 -22.10 -34.59
C ALA A 361 11.09 -22.00 -33.98
N VAL A 362 10.36 -23.13 -33.91
CA VAL A 362 9.04 -23.22 -33.26
C VAL A 362 9.13 -22.87 -31.78
N TYR A 363 10.05 -23.51 -31.08
CA TYR A 363 10.23 -23.29 -29.65
C TYR A 363 10.63 -21.85 -29.35
N SER A 364 11.54 -21.28 -30.15
CA SER A 364 11.98 -19.89 -30.03
C SER A 364 10.82 -18.92 -30.20
N ALA A 365 9.98 -19.12 -31.22
CA ALA A 365 8.79 -18.29 -31.45
C ALA A 365 7.79 -18.41 -30.28
N LEU A 366 7.50 -19.63 -29.80
CA LEU A 366 6.58 -19.82 -28.68
C LEU A 366 7.15 -19.27 -27.36
N SER A 367 8.47 -19.25 -27.21
CA SER A 367 9.16 -18.74 -26.03
C SER A 367 9.31 -17.21 -26.02
N GLU A 368 9.52 -16.60 -27.18
CA GLU A 368 9.73 -15.16 -27.36
C GLU A 368 8.83 -14.64 -28.52
N PRO A 369 7.77 -13.85 -28.24
CA PRO A 369 6.83 -13.38 -29.28
C PRO A 369 7.49 -12.56 -30.40
N TYR A 370 8.60 -11.90 -30.08
CA TYR A 370 9.53 -11.30 -31.04
C TYR A 370 10.95 -11.77 -30.66
N PRO A 371 11.88 -11.85 -31.62
CA PRO A 371 13.26 -12.21 -31.32
C PRO A 371 13.81 -11.36 -30.17
N LYS A 372 14.38 -12.00 -29.15
CA LYS A 372 14.97 -11.38 -27.96
C LYS A 372 14.01 -10.63 -27.06
N HIS A 373 12.71 -10.85 -27.25
CA HIS A 373 11.64 -10.21 -26.50
C HIS A 373 10.95 -11.24 -25.60
N SER A 374 11.29 -11.25 -24.32
CA SER A 374 10.60 -12.07 -23.32
C SER A 374 9.28 -11.40 -22.94
N LEU A 375 8.22 -12.19 -22.71
CA LEU A 375 6.92 -11.70 -22.25
C LEU A 375 6.66 -12.19 -20.83
N VAL A 376 6.38 -11.25 -19.93
CA VAL A 376 5.93 -11.51 -18.56
C VAL A 376 4.56 -10.89 -18.39
N THR A 377 3.60 -11.67 -17.91
CA THR A 377 2.24 -11.20 -17.71
C THR A 377 1.95 -10.90 -16.25
N LEU A 378 1.36 -9.74 -16.00
CA LEU A 378 0.91 -9.26 -14.70
C LEU A 378 -0.58 -9.60 -14.55
N GLY A 379 -0.97 -10.19 -13.44
CA GLY A 379 -2.38 -10.53 -13.17
C GLY A 379 -2.55 -11.77 -12.31
N LEU A 380 -3.81 -12.19 -12.18
CA LEU A 380 -4.23 -13.35 -11.39
C LEU A 380 -4.63 -14.58 -12.23
N GLU A 381 -4.28 -14.63 -13.51
CA GLU A 381 -4.55 -15.79 -14.37
C GLU A 381 -3.51 -16.92 -14.17
N ALA A 382 -3.84 -18.14 -14.60
CA ALA A 382 -2.92 -19.28 -14.52
C ALA A 382 -1.59 -19.04 -15.28
N SER A 383 -1.64 -18.37 -16.44
CA SER A 383 -0.44 -17.99 -17.20
C SER A 383 0.24 -16.71 -16.69
N ALA A 384 -0.39 -15.98 -15.76
CA ALA A 384 0.17 -14.75 -15.21
C ALA A 384 1.26 -15.02 -14.16
N SER A 385 2.23 -14.11 -14.09
CA SER A 385 3.37 -14.12 -13.17
C SER A 385 3.02 -13.57 -11.78
N GLY A 386 1.85 -12.92 -11.64
CA GLY A 386 1.33 -12.44 -10.37
C GLY A 386 0.98 -10.95 -10.37
N LEU A 387 0.71 -10.40 -9.19
CA LEU A 387 0.36 -8.98 -9.02
C LEU A 387 1.57 -8.17 -8.57
N LEU A 388 1.55 -6.88 -8.89
CA LEU A 388 2.60 -5.95 -8.50
C LEU A 388 2.24 -5.31 -7.17
N LEU A 389 2.72 -5.95 -6.12
CA LEU A 389 2.51 -5.50 -4.76
C LEU A 389 3.46 -4.35 -4.43
N ASP A 390 3.03 -3.46 -3.54
CA ASP A 390 3.93 -2.45 -2.97
C ASP A 390 5.15 -3.15 -2.34
N PRO A 391 6.40 -2.82 -2.71
CA PRO A 391 7.59 -3.46 -2.15
C PRO A 391 7.63 -3.37 -0.61
N PHE A 392 7.15 -2.27 -0.01
CA PHE A 392 7.04 -2.18 1.44
C PHE A 392 6.03 -3.19 2.03
N ARG A 393 5.01 -3.60 1.26
CA ARG A 393 4.00 -4.61 1.64
C ARG A 393 4.36 -6.03 1.28
N VAL A 394 5.15 -6.25 0.24
CA VAL A 394 5.85 -7.52 0.02
C VAL A 394 6.61 -7.89 1.28
N HIS A 395 7.12 -6.88 1.99
CA HIS A 395 7.77 -7.02 3.28
C HIS A 395 6.87 -6.87 4.51
N ALA A 396 5.56 -6.89 4.34
CA ALA A 396 4.64 -6.94 5.45
C ALA A 396 4.45 -8.40 5.93
N PRO A 397 4.15 -8.60 7.22
CA PRO A 397 3.65 -9.87 7.71
C PRO A 397 2.61 -10.45 6.77
N LEU A 398 2.67 -11.75 6.52
CA LEU A 398 1.44 -12.45 6.21
C LEU A 398 0.65 -12.44 7.52
N SER A 399 -0.38 -11.58 7.59
CA SER A 399 -1.34 -11.65 8.70
C SER A 399 -2.10 -12.97 8.49
N ARG A 400 -1.55 -14.06 9.02
CA ARG A 400 -2.22 -15.36 8.99
C ARG A 400 -3.40 -15.25 9.94
N SER A 401 -4.58 -14.87 9.45
CA SER A 401 -5.80 -14.77 10.27
C SER A 401 -5.69 -13.88 11.52
N HIS A 402 -4.67 -13.03 11.58
CA HIS A 402 -4.31 -12.26 12.77
C HIS A 402 -4.08 -10.81 12.37
N SER A 403 -5.16 -10.01 12.39
CA SER A 403 -5.03 -8.56 12.53
C SER A 403 -4.12 -8.28 13.72
N CYS A 404 -3.13 -7.40 13.55
CA CYS A 404 -2.23 -7.05 14.65
C CYS A 404 -2.38 -5.57 15.01
N PRO A 405 -3.08 -5.25 16.12
CA PRO A 405 -3.24 -3.87 16.58
C PRO A 405 -1.93 -3.13 16.86
N SER A 406 -0.78 -3.83 16.95
CA SER A 406 0.52 -3.18 17.11
C SER A 406 0.90 -2.28 15.93
N TYR A 407 0.40 -2.55 14.72
CA TYR A 407 0.64 -1.70 13.54
C TYR A 407 0.04 -0.30 13.67
N LEU A 408 -0.94 -0.10 14.57
CA LEU A 408 -1.48 1.23 14.86
C LEU A 408 -0.42 2.19 15.43
N LEU A 409 0.65 1.67 16.03
CA LEU A 409 1.76 2.48 16.55
C LEU A 409 2.61 3.09 15.43
N ASP A 410 2.65 2.43 14.26
CA ASP A 410 3.45 2.83 13.10
C ASP A 410 2.78 3.93 12.26
N ILE A 411 1.54 4.32 12.61
CA ILE A 411 0.81 5.45 11.99
C ILE A 411 1.56 6.76 12.28
N GLN A 412 1.91 7.48 11.21
CA GLN A 412 2.65 8.74 11.23
C GLN A 412 1.74 9.94 11.53
N ASP A 413 0.50 9.94 11.04
CA ASP A 413 -0.48 10.96 11.42
C ASP A 413 -0.81 10.87 12.93
N GLU A 414 -0.32 11.85 13.69
CA GLU A 414 -0.48 11.88 15.14
C GLU A 414 -1.94 12.05 15.59
N GLU A 415 -2.75 12.79 14.84
CA GLU A 415 -4.15 13.04 15.20
C GLU A 415 -5.00 11.79 14.93
N LEU A 416 -4.77 11.14 13.79
CA LEU A 416 -5.38 9.86 13.44
C LEU A 416 -5.00 8.77 14.46
N ARG A 417 -3.70 8.62 14.73
CA ARG A 417 -3.19 7.64 15.71
C ARG A 417 -3.80 7.88 17.08
N ARG A 418 -3.84 9.13 17.55
CA ARG A 418 -4.44 9.48 18.85
C ARG A 418 -5.93 9.13 18.91
N LEU A 419 -6.68 9.42 17.85
CA LEU A 419 -8.12 9.15 17.81
C LEU A 419 -8.42 7.64 17.83
N ILE A 420 -7.66 6.85 17.07
CA ILE A 420 -7.80 5.39 17.08
C ILE A 420 -7.44 4.81 18.45
N LEU A 421 -6.29 5.22 19.01
CA LEU A 421 -5.85 4.71 20.31
C LEU A 421 -6.78 5.12 21.47
N ALA A 422 -7.47 6.26 21.36
CA ALA A 422 -8.47 6.68 22.33
C ALA A 422 -9.64 5.69 22.47
N ALA A 423 -9.95 4.90 21.43
CA ALA A 423 -11.03 3.92 21.47
C ALA A 423 -10.76 2.74 22.43
N PHE A 424 -9.48 2.49 22.75
CA PHE A 424 -9.08 1.46 23.71
C PHE A 424 -9.24 1.90 25.17
N LEU A 425 -9.43 3.19 25.42
CA LEU A 425 -9.60 3.73 26.76
C LEU A 425 -11.08 3.83 27.12
N ASP A 426 -11.40 3.66 28.40
CA ASP A 426 -12.75 3.88 28.90
C ASP A 426 -13.05 5.38 29.02
N PRO A 427 -14.02 5.95 28.26
CA PRO A 427 -14.45 7.33 28.42
C PRO A 427 -14.91 7.64 29.84
N TYR A 428 -15.43 6.66 30.59
CA TYR A 428 -15.84 6.91 31.98
C TYR A 428 -14.68 6.83 32.98
N ASN A 429 -13.55 6.22 32.60
CA ASN A 429 -12.37 6.06 33.45
C ASN A 429 -11.09 5.91 32.59
N ILE A 430 -10.58 7.03 32.09
CA ILE A 430 -9.41 7.08 31.20
C ILE A 430 -8.13 6.59 31.92
N SER A 431 -8.10 6.67 33.25
CA SER A 431 -6.99 6.17 34.07
C SER A 431 -7.00 4.67 34.32
N ASN A 432 -8.01 3.94 33.82
CA ASN A 432 -8.09 2.49 33.99
C ASN A 432 -6.89 1.79 33.31
N GLN A 433 -6.35 0.76 33.96
CA GLN A 433 -5.25 -0.04 33.41
C GLN A 433 -5.74 -1.17 32.50
N GLU A 434 -7.03 -1.52 32.57
CA GLU A 434 -7.66 -2.47 31.65
C GLU A 434 -8.14 -1.73 30.39
N PHE A 435 -7.58 -2.11 29.25
CA PHE A 435 -7.97 -1.58 27.95
C PHE A 435 -9.19 -2.31 27.39
N ARG A 436 -10.02 -1.57 26.65
CA ARG A 436 -11.16 -2.11 25.92
C ARG A 436 -10.70 -2.98 24.76
N SER A 437 -11.46 -4.04 24.48
CA SER A 437 -11.29 -4.81 23.26
C SER A 437 -11.90 -4.05 22.07
N VAL A 438 -11.09 -3.77 21.05
CA VAL A 438 -11.49 -2.96 19.89
C VAL A 438 -11.24 -3.75 18.60
N SER A 439 -12.27 -3.84 17.76
CA SER A 439 -12.18 -4.27 16.36
C SER A 439 -11.85 -3.07 15.47
N ILE A 440 -10.77 -3.17 14.72
CA ILE A 440 -10.33 -2.13 13.78
C ILE A 440 -10.74 -2.55 12.38
N ASN A 441 -11.36 -1.65 11.62
CA ASN A 441 -11.79 -1.94 10.26
C ASN A 441 -11.40 -0.75 9.37
N PHE A 442 -10.96 -1.00 8.15
CA PHE A 442 -10.48 0.03 7.23
C PHE A 442 -11.19 -0.08 5.88
N GLY A 443 -11.42 1.04 5.22
CA GLY A 443 -11.81 1.02 3.83
C GLY A 443 -11.11 2.12 3.04
N SER A 444 -10.90 1.84 1.76
CA SER A 444 -10.49 2.85 0.78
C SER A 444 -11.52 2.83 -0.34
N SER A 445 -12.32 3.88 -0.43
CA SER A 445 -13.31 4.05 -1.50
C SER A 445 -13.33 5.51 -1.96
N PRO A 446 -12.90 5.80 -3.19
CA PRO A 446 -12.98 7.15 -3.74
C PRO A 446 -14.39 7.49 -4.26
N SER A 447 -15.28 6.50 -4.41
CA SER A 447 -16.64 6.70 -4.95
C SER A 447 -17.72 6.77 -3.88
N GLY A 448 -17.41 6.27 -2.68
CA GLY A 448 -18.23 6.33 -1.49
C GLY A 448 -19.58 5.61 -1.55
N LYS A 449 -19.82 4.79 -2.57
CA LYS A 449 -21.17 4.29 -2.90
C LYS A 449 -21.70 3.28 -1.88
N ARG A 450 -20.81 2.50 -1.24
CA ARG A 450 -21.20 1.39 -0.35
C ARG A 450 -20.66 1.49 1.06
N TRP A 451 -20.28 2.69 1.50
CA TRP A 451 -19.85 2.90 2.88
C TRP A 451 -20.90 2.46 3.89
N LEU A 452 -22.17 2.80 3.67
CA LEU A 452 -23.24 2.41 4.58
C LEU A 452 -23.39 0.87 4.65
N ASP A 453 -23.39 0.19 3.50
CA ASP A 453 -23.43 -1.28 3.45
C ASP A 453 -22.26 -1.90 4.22
N PHE A 454 -21.05 -1.38 4.01
CA PHE A 454 -19.84 -1.85 4.70
C PHE A 454 -19.96 -1.67 6.21
N LEU A 455 -20.39 -0.49 6.69
CA LEU A 455 -20.59 -0.23 8.12
C LEU A 455 -21.61 -1.21 8.75
N LYS A 456 -22.69 -1.51 8.03
CA LYS A 456 -23.71 -2.49 8.45
C LYS A 456 -23.18 -3.92 8.47
N ARG A 457 -22.31 -4.29 7.51
CA ARG A 457 -21.68 -5.62 7.47
C ARG A 457 -20.66 -5.81 8.58
N VAL A 458 -19.88 -4.78 8.90
CA VAL A 458 -19.02 -4.75 10.09
C VAL A 458 -19.87 -4.96 11.35
N LEU A 459 -21.00 -4.24 11.46
CA LEU A 459 -21.94 -4.39 12.57
C LEU A 459 -22.49 -5.82 12.72
N GLN A 460 -22.99 -6.43 11.63
CA GLN A 460 -23.60 -7.77 11.65
C GLN A 460 -22.63 -8.88 12.04
N SER A 461 -21.34 -8.65 11.85
CA SER A 461 -20.31 -9.65 12.08
C SER A 461 -19.50 -9.41 13.35
N GLU A 462 -19.79 -8.35 14.11
CA GLU A 462 -19.11 -8.04 15.38
C GLU A 462 -20.13 -7.88 16.53
N ASP A 463 -20.14 -8.85 17.43
CA ASP A 463 -21.06 -8.96 18.57
C ASP A 463 -20.39 -8.73 19.94
N THR A 464 -19.06 -8.69 20.01
CA THR A 464 -18.33 -8.65 21.30
C THR A 464 -17.49 -7.40 21.53
N GLN A 465 -16.92 -6.80 20.49
CA GLN A 465 -15.93 -5.73 20.64
C GLN A 465 -16.50 -4.32 20.40
N HIS A 466 -15.78 -3.30 20.86
CA HIS A 466 -15.98 -1.93 20.41
C HIS A 466 -15.50 -1.81 18.95
N VAL A 467 -16.18 -1.05 18.11
CA VAL A 467 -15.85 -0.97 16.69
C VAL A 467 -15.26 0.40 16.35
N VAL A 468 -14.13 0.38 15.64
CA VAL A 468 -13.58 1.55 14.96
C VAL A 468 -13.52 1.24 13.46
N VAL A 469 -14.12 2.10 12.65
CA VAL A 469 -14.03 2.04 11.19
C VAL A 469 -13.35 3.29 10.68
N VAL A 470 -12.23 3.12 9.96
CA VAL A 470 -11.52 4.21 9.29
C VAL A 470 -11.90 4.21 7.82
N CYS A 471 -12.63 5.23 7.39
CA CYS A 471 -13.06 5.44 6.01
C CYS A 471 -12.10 6.42 5.31
N ASN A 472 -11.30 5.92 4.38
CA ASN A 472 -10.48 6.76 3.52
C ASN A 472 -11.25 7.14 2.25
N ASP A 473 -11.81 8.35 2.26
CA ASP A 473 -12.61 8.92 1.18
C ASP A 473 -12.55 10.45 1.27
N PRO A 474 -11.84 11.13 0.36
CA PRO A 474 -11.70 12.59 0.39
C PRO A 474 -13.02 13.35 0.32
N GLN A 475 -14.02 12.84 -0.42
CA GLN A 475 -15.31 13.50 -0.54
C GLN A 475 -16.09 13.35 0.76
N LEU A 476 -16.15 12.14 1.30
CA LEU A 476 -16.82 11.86 2.57
C LEU A 476 -16.14 12.58 3.73
N SER A 477 -14.81 12.68 3.74
CA SER A 477 -14.06 13.45 4.74
C SER A 477 -14.46 14.93 4.74
N ALA A 478 -14.71 15.50 3.56
CA ALA A 478 -15.15 16.88 3.41
C ALA A 478 -16.62 17.10 3.82
N THR A 479 -17.54 16.27 3.31
CA THR A 479 -18.99 16.49 3.41
C THR A 479 -19.66 15.75 4.58
N GLY A 480 -19.08 14.64 5.04
CA GLY A 480 -19.71 13.70 5.97
C GLY A 480 -20.80 12.86 5.31
N PHE A 481 -21.38 11.94 6.10
CA PHE A 481 -22.55 11.14 5.70
C PHE A 481 -23.83 11.97 5.65
N THR A 482 -24.79 11.55 4.81
CA THR A 482 -26.12 12.15 4.79
C THR A 482 -26.89 11.86 6.09
N PRO A 483 -27.79 12.76 6.53
CA PRO A 483 -28.59 12.54 7.73
C PRO A 483 -29.42 11.25 7.71
N GLU A 484 -29.93 10.89 6.53
CA GLU A 484 -30.71 9.67 6.33
C GLU A 484 -29.86 8.42 6.58
N ALA A 485 -28.64 8.37 6.03
CA ALA A 485 -27.71 7.25 6.23
C ALA A 485 -27.28 7.13 7.69
N VAL A 486 -27.05 8.26 8.37
CA VAL A 486 -26.73 8.28 9.80
C VAL A 486 -27.90 7.76 10.63
N SER A 487 -29.13 8.17 10.32
CA SER A 487 -30.33 7.70 11.03
C SER A 487 -30.56 6.21 10.84
N GLU A 488 -30.34 5.71 9.63
CA GLU A 488 -30.47 4.29 9.31
C GLU A 488 -29.46 3.45 10.09
N LEU A 489 -28.17 3.83 10.06
CA LEU A 489 -27.12 3.18 10.84
C LEU A 489 -27.39 3.25 12.36
N ALA A 490 -27.83 4.40 12.87
CA ALA A 490 -28.12 4.58 14.29
C ALA A 490 -29.23 3.65 14.80
N ASN A 491 -30.26 3.40 13.98
CA ASN A 491 -31.34 2.48 14.33
C ASN A 491 -30.84 1.03 14.42
N GLU A 492 -30.08 0.56 13.44
CA GLU A 492 -29.51 -0.80 13.44
C GLU A 492 -28.52 -1.01 14.60
N LEU A 493 -27.68 -0.01 14.88
CA LEU A 493 -26.76 -0.04 16.01
C LEU A 493 -27.50 -0.14 17.35
N LYS A 494 -28.61 0.60 17.49
CA LYS A 494 -29.44 0.56 18.69
C LYS A 494 -30.10 -0.81 18.87
N GLU A 495 -30.63 -1.41 17.81
CA GLU A 495 -31.19 -2.76 17.82
C GLU A 495 -30.14 -3.82 18.17
N SER A 496 -28.90 -3.61 17.72
CA SER A 496 -27.75 -4.49 18.00
C SER A 496 -27.09 -4.24 19.37
N GLY A 497 -27.63 -3.32 20.17
CA GLY A 497 -27.19 -3.09 21.55
C GLY A 497 -25.99 -2.16 21.74
N TYR A 498 -25.65 -1.32 20.76
CA TYR A 498 -24.60 -0.31 20.90
C TYR A 498 -25.08 0.90 21.73
N SER A 499 -24.17 1.52 22.49
CA SER A 499 -24.46 2.69 23.34
C SER A 499 -24.34 4.01 22.60
N CYS A 500 -23.40 4.12 21.66
CA CYS A 500 -23.08 5.38 21.01
C CYS A 500 -22.53 5.19 19.60
N LEU A 501 -22.81 6.18 18.76
CA LEU A 501 -22.23 6.37 17.44
C LEU A 501 -21.44 7.69 17.46
N ASP A 502 -20.16 7.64 17.11
CA ASP A 502 -19.28 8.81 17.00
C ASP A 502 -18.68 8.88 15.61
N ILE A 503 -18.98 9.92 14.84
CA ILE A 503 -18.48 10.14 13.48
C ILE A 503 -17.59 11.38 13.50
N THR A 504 -16.31 11.18 13.19
CA THR A 504 -15.28 12.21 13.30
C THR A 504 -14.46 12.24 12.02
N SER A 505 -14.13 13.41 11.49
CA SER A 505 -13.19 13.56 10.39
C SER A 505 -11.82 14.02 10.88
N VAL A 506 -10.75 13.45 10.33
CA VAL A 506 -9.36 13.81 10.58
C VAL A 506 -8.73 14.26 9.28
N ASN A 507 -8.08 15.42 9.31
CA ASN A 507 -7.30 15.96 8.21
C ASN A 507 -6.08 16.72 8.77
N ALA A 508 -5.30 17.35 7.88
CA ALA A 508 -4.12 18.13 8.28
C ALA A 508 -4.41 19.30 9.25
N GLU A 509 -5.64 19.79 9.33
CA GLU A 509 -6.04 20.86 10.26
C GLU A 509 -6.37 20.34 11.66
N GLY A 510 -6.68 19.03 11.80
CA GLY A 510 -6.91 18.36 13.07
C GLY A 510 -8.14 17.45 13.08
N ILE A 511 -8.72 17.26 14.27
CA ILE A 511 -9.88 16.40 14.52
C ILE A 511 -11.16 17.24 14.55
N PHE A 512 -12.15 16.87 13.72
CA PHE A 512 -13.45 17.55 13.64
C PHE A 512 -14.58 16.55 13.86
N VAL A 513 -15.37 16.76 14.92
CA VAL A 513 -16.55 15.94 15.20
C VAL A 513 -17.67 16.31 14.22
N ARG A 514 -18.12 15.33 13.43
CA ARG A 514 -19.21 15.53 12.47
C ARG A 514 -20.56 15.23 13.12
N GLN A 515 -20.65 14.12 13.84
CA GLN A 515 -21.89 13.69 14.48
C GLN A 515 -21.57 12.82 15.71
N SER A 516 -22.24 13.05 16.83
CA SER A 516 -22.17 12.16 17.99
C SER A 516 -23.59 11.89 18.52
N LEU A 517 -23.96 10.62 18.60
CA LEU A 517 -25.31 10.17 18.99
C LEU A 517 -25.23 9.17 20.14
N VAL A 518 -26.03 9.41 21.18
CA VAL A 518 -26.27 8.43 22.25
C VAL A 518 -27.46 7.57 21.83
N LEU A 519 -27.23 6.26 21.70
CA LEU A 519 -28.22 5.28 21.25
C LEU A 519 -28.88 4.55 22.44
N ASN A 520 -28.10 4.29 23.49
CA ASN A 520 -28.52 3.66 24.73
C ASN A 520 -27.76 4.28 25.92
N ASP A 521 -28.43 4.37 27.07
CA ASP A 521 -27.87 4.92 28.32
C ASP A 521 -27.04 3.91 29.12
N ASN A 522 -26.94 2.65 28.67
CA ASN A 522 -26.08 1.64 29.30
C ASN A 522 -24.59 2.00 29.09
N PRO A 523 -23.83 2.32 30.16
CA PRO A 523 -22.41 2.70 30.04
C PRO A 523 -21.49 1.52 29.69
N ASN A 524 -21.95 0.27 29.88
CA ASN A 524 -21.19 -0.94 29.57
C ASN A 524 -21.46 -1.47 28.16
N ALA A 525 -22.34 -0.82 27.39
CA ALA A 525 -22.63 -1.22 26.02
C ALA A 525 -21.50 -0.77 25.06
N ARG A 526 -21.46 -1.43 23.90
CA ARG A 526 -20.40 -1.29 22.91
C ARG A 526 -20.51 0.05 22.18
N SER A 527 -19.38 0.62 21.80
CA SER A 527 -19.31 1.88 21.05
C SER A 527 -18.97 1.63 19.59
N TYR A 528 -19.55 2.44 18.70
CA TYR A 528 -19.25 2.40 17.27
C TYR A 528 -18.66 3.76 16.84
N THR A 529 -17.40 3.77 16.42
CA THR A 529 -16.67 4.98 16.02
C THR A 529 -16.35 4.91 14.53
N VAL A 530 -16.68 5.96 13.78
CA VAL A 530 -16.36 6.12 12.37
C VAL A 530 -15.42 7.30 12.22
N ILE A 531 -14.26 7.07 11.60
CA ILE A 531 -13.21 8.05 11.37
C ILE A 531 -13.09 8.30 9.87
N LEU A 532 -13.33 9.52 9.42
CA LEU A 532 -13.24 9.92 8.01
C LEU A 532 -11.87 10.56 7.75
N THR A 533 -11.18 10.12 6.70
CA THR A 533 -9.81 10.56 6.37
C THR A 533 -9.65 10.76 4.86
N ASP A 534 -8.61 11.50 4.48
CA ASP A 534 -8.19 11.77 3.10
C ASP A 534 -6.70 11.41 2.87
N LEU A 535 -6.32 10.23 3.35
CA LEU A 535 -4.97 9.67 3.18
C LEU A 535 -4.67 9.43 1.70
N ALA A 536 -3.49 9.88 1.26
CA ALA A 536 -2.98 9.58 -0.07
C ALA A 536 -2.78 8.07 -0.26
N ALA A 537 -3.12 7.55 -1.43
CA ALA A 537 -3.08 6.11 -1.74
C ALA A 537 -1.72 5.43 -1.46
N GLY A 538 -0.60 6.18 -1.59
CA GLY A 538 0.74 5.70 -1.29
C GLY A 538 1.21 5.92 0.16
N SER A 539 0.34 6.35 1.07
CA SER A 539 0.71 6.61 2.46
C SER A 539 1.06 5.33 3.22
N GLY A 540 2.17 5.36 3.97
CA GLY A 540 2.52 4.28 4.90
C GLY A 540 1.45 4.03 5.97
N ASP A 541 0.62 5.03 6.28
CA ASP A 541 -0.46 4.89 7.26
C ASP A 541 -1.58 3.96 6.77
N ILE A 542 -1.86 3.94 5.46
CA ILE A 542 -2.82 3.00 4.86
C ILE A 542 -2.34 1.56 5.06
N ARG A 543 -1.02 1.33 4.93
CA ARG A 543 -0.42 0.01 5.19
C ARG A 543 -0.63 -0.41 6.64
N SER A 544 -0.30 0.48 7.58
CA SER A 544 -0.47 0.22 9.02
C SER A 544 -1.93 -0.08 9.39
N LEU A 545 -2.88 0.67 8.82
CA LEU A 545 -4.32 0.47 9.03
C LEU A 545 -4.79 -0.88 8.48
N GLN A 546 -4.39 -1.24 7.26
CA GLN A 546 -4.80 -2.52 6.66
C GLN A 546 -4.25 -3.73 7.43
N LEU A 547 -3.00 -3.66 7.93
CA LEU A 547 -2.41 -4.72 8.76
C LEU A 547 -3.04 -4.85 10.16
N ALA A 548 -3.59 -3.75 10.68
CA ALA A 548 -4.34 -3.75 11.93
C ALA A 548 -5.82 -4.15 11.75
N SER A 549 -6.33 -4.23 10.52
CA SER A 549 -7.77 -4.35 10.25
C SER A 549 -8.30 -5.78 10.27
N ASP A 550 -9.46 -5.95 10.87
CA ASP A 550 -10.28 -7.16 10.88
C ASP A 550 -11.15 -7.33 9.63
N ARG A 551 -11.51 -6.23 8.96
CA ARG A 551 -12.30 -6.19 7.71
C ARG A 551 -11.85 -5.04 6.84
N ILE A 552 -11.88 -5.26 5.52
CA ILE A 552 -11.49 -4.24 4.55
C ILE A 552 -12.55 -4.04 3.47
N LEU A 553 -12.93 -2.78 3.23
CA LEU A 553 -13.64 -2.36 2.02
C LEU A 553 -12.62 -1.96 0.95
N VAL A 554 -12.73 -2.59 -0.21
CA VAL A 554 -11.82 -2.44 -1.33
C VAL A 554 -12.57 -1.90 -2.55
N SER A 555 -12.04 -0.87 -3.19
CA SER A 555 -12.63 -0.22 -4.37
C SER A 555 -11.78 -0.31 -5.64
N THR A 556 -10.52 -0.76 -5.54
CA THR A 556 -9.60 -0.85 -6.69
C THR A 556 -8.90 -2.20 -6.71
N ALA A 557 -8.41 -2.62 -7.89
CA ALA A 557 -7.66 -3.87 -8.02
C ALA A 557 -6.33 -3.80 -7.23
N LEU A 558 -5.70 -2.63 -7.19
CA LEU A 558 -4.53 -2.34 -6.36
C LEU A 558 -4.79 -2.55 -4.85
N ASP A 559 -5.86 -1.95 -4.33
CA ASP A 559 -6.23 -2.10 -2.92
C ASP A 559 -6.58 -3.55 -2.59
N ALA A 560 -7.17 -4.27 -3.55
CA ALA A 560 -7.49 -5.69 -3.42
C ALA A 560 -6.21 -6.53 -3.34
N ALA A 561 -5.25 -6.26 -4.23
CA ALA A 561 -3.95 -6.92 -4.25
C ALA A 561 -3.21 -6.71 -2.92
N ASP A 562 -3.18 -5.46 -2.45
CA ASP A 562 -2.50 -5.06 -1.22
C ASP A 562 -3.18 -5.66 0.02
N ALA A 563 -4.51 -5.75 0.04
CA ALA A 563 -5.28 -6.37 1.12
C ALA A 563 -5.15 -7.91 1.12
N CYS A 564 -5.15 -8.54 -0.06
CA CYS A 564 -4.85 -9.97 -0.22
C CYS A 564 -3.45 -10.31 0.27
N ALA A 565 -2.44 -9.52 -0.12
CA ALA A 565 -1.05 -9.72 0.29
C ALA A 565 -0.86 -9.58 1.80
N ALA A 566 -1.60 -8.66 2.42
CA ALA A 566 -1.61 -8.51 3.88
C ALA A 566 -2.31 -9.67 4.61
N GLY A 567 -3.06 -10.53 3.92
CA GLY A 567 -3.79 -11.64 4.53
C GLY A 567 -4.98 -11.20 5.38
N CYS A 568 -5.55 -10.02 5.09
CA CYS A 568 -6.61 -9.43 5.89
C CYS A 568 -7.87 -10.31 5.95
N LYS A 569 -8.55 -10.29 7.09
CA LYS A 569 -9.80 -11.01 7.29
C LYS A 569 -10.91 -10.29 6.52
N ILE A 570 -11.67 -11.06 5.72
CA ILE A 570 -12.87 -10.66 4.95
C ILE A 570 -12.69 -9.38 4.10
N LEU A 571 -12.52 -9.58 2.79
CA LEU A 571 -12.59 -8.52 1.78
C LEU A 571 -14.04 -8.30 1.34
N GLU A 572 -14.47 -7.05 1.34
CA GLU A 572 -15.69 -6.62 0.68
C GLU A 572 -15.35 -5.71 -0.50
N TYR A 573 -15.89 -6.04 -1.67
CA TYR A 573 -15.73 -5.23 -2.86
C TYR A 573 -16.81 -4.15 -2.92
N GLU A 574 -16.39 -2.91 -3.18
CA GLU A 574 -17.29 -1.81 -3.42
C GLU A 574 -18.21 -2.11 -4.61
N ASP A 575 -17.68 -2.49 -5.77
CA ASP A 575 -18.52 -2.98 -6.87
C ASP A 575 -18.10 -4.40 -7.25
N PRO A 576 -18.85 -5.45 -6.84
CA PRO A 576 -18.52 -6.82 -7.21
C PRO A 576 -18.72 -7.11 -8.70
N ASN A 577 -19.35 -6.21 -9.46
CA ASN A 577 -19.53 -6.36 -10.90
C ASN A 577 -18.37 -5.79 -11.72
N GLU A 578 -17.44 -5.06 -11.09
CA GLU A 578 -16.25 -4.59 -11.80
C GLU A 578 -15.39 -5.79 -12.25
N SER A 579 -14.78 -5.65 -13.44
CA SER A 579 -14.06 -6.75 -14.09
C SER A 579 -12.95 -7.33 -13.21
N TRP A 580 -12.19 -6.46 -12.54
CA TRP A 580 -11.12 -6.87 -11.64
C TRP A 580 -11.67 -7.61 -10.40
N ALA A 581 -12.82 -7.20 -9.86
CA ALA A 581 -13.42 -7.88 -8.71
C ALA A 581 -13.90 -9.28 -9.09
N GLN A 582 -14.47 -9.43 -10.29
CA GLN A 582 -14.85 -10.72 -10.85
C GLN A 582 -13.63 -11.62 -11.17
N GLU A 583 -12.51 -11.06 -11.60
CA GLU A 583 -11.26 -11.79 -11.81
C GLU A 583 -10.71 -12.35 -10.50
N ILE A 584 -10.65 -11.52 -9.44
CA ILE A 584 -10.20 -11.98 -8.13
C ILE A 584 -11.14 -13.04 -7.57
N GLU A 585 -12.46 -12.86 -7.71
CA GLU A 585 -13.45 -13.84 -7.24
C GLU A 585 -13.36 -15.18 -8.01
N ARG A 586 -13.15 -15.14 -9.33
CA ARG A 586 -12.87 -16.35 -10.12
C ARG A 586 -11.61 -17.06 -9.62
N PHE A 587 -10.55 -16.31 -9.33
CA PHE A 587 -9.34 -16.87 -8.78
C PHE A 587 -9.57 -17.54 -7.41
N TYR A 588 -10.35 -16.92 -6.52
CA TYR A 588 -10.76 -17.56 -5.25
C TYR A 588 -11.45 -18.91 -5.50
N GLN A 589 -12.36 -18.97 -6.49
CA GLN A 589 -13.09 -20.19 -6.83
C GLN A 589 -12.21 -21.28 -7.47
N GLU A 590 -11.23 -20.90 -8.28
CA GLU A 590 -10.25 -21.82 -8.88
C GLU A 590 -9.42 -22.50 -7.79
N VAL A 591 -8.85 -21.73 -6.86
CA VAL A 591 -8.07 -22.31 -5.74
C VAL A 591 -8.96 -23.18 -4.85
N GLU A 592 -10.21 -22.76 -4.61
CA GLU A 592 -11.17 -23.58 -3.87
C GLU A 592 -11.44 -24.92 -4.57
N GLN A 593 -11.52 -24.95 -5.89
CA GLN A 593 -11.72 -26.18 -6.67
C GLN A 593 -10.49 -27.09 -6.68
N GLU A 594 -9.29 -26.53 -6.79
CA GLU A 594 -8.02 -27.27 -6.79
C GLU A 594 -7.73 -27.93 -5.43
N GLU A 595 -8.03 -27.24 -4.32
CA GLU A 595 -7.71 -27.72 -2.98
C GLU A 595 -8.84 -28.48 -2.29
N LYS A 596 -10.04 -28.56 -2.89
CA LYS A 596 -11.19 -29.29 -2.32
C LYS A 596 -10.85 -30.77 -2.09
N PRO A 597 -10.67 -31.22 -0.83
CA PRO A 597 -10.57 -32.65 -0.57
C PRO A 597 -11.94 -33.26 -0.83
N SER A 598 -12.01 -34.39 -1.54
CA SER A 598 -13.27 -35.07 -1.81
C SER A 598 -14.02 -35.36 -0.50
N GLY A 599 -15.16 -34.68 -0.29
CA GLY A 599 -16.12 -34.99 0.78
C GLY A 599 -16.08 -34.14 2.05
N MET A 600 -15.27 -33.07 2.16
CA MET A 600 -15.30 -32.15 3.32
C MET A 600 -15.94 -30.79 2.99
N ILE A 601 -16.84 -30.32 3.87
CA ILE A 601 -17.35 -28.95 3.85
C ILE A 601 -16.34 -28.09 4.63
N VAL A 602 -15.58 -27.27 3.92
CA VAL A 602 -14.60 -26.35 4.51
C VAL A 602 -15.14 -24.91 4.39
N PRO A 603 -15.09 -24.08 5.46
CA PRO A 603 -15.56 -22.69 5.40
C PRO A 603 -14.80 -21.86 4.36
N ARG A 604 -15.49 -20.94 3.68
CA ARG A 604 -14.91 -20.08 2.64
C ARG A 604 -13.71 -19.26 3.13
N ASP A 605 -13.70 -18.89 4.42
CA ASP A 605 -12.60 -18.13 5.02
C ASP A 605 -11.27 -18.90 5.06
N TYR A 606 -11.32 -20.23 5.13
CA TYR A 606 -10.13 -21.07 5.02
C TYR A 606 -9.50 -20.94 3.63
N PHE A 607 -10.31 -21.07 2.57
CA PHE A 607 -9.84 -20.93 1.20
C PHE A 607 -9.38 -19.52 0.90
N ARG A 608 -10.03 -18.50 1.48
CA ARG A 608 -9.58 -17.11 1.35
C ARG A 608 -8.18 -16.90 1.92
N ALA A 609 -7.90 -17.44 3.10
CA ALA A 609 -6.56 -17.40 3.67
C ALA A 609 -5.52 -18.10 2.78
N ARG A 610 -5.86 -19.27 2.21
CA ARG A 610 -4.99 -19.99 1.27
C ARG A 610 -4.73 -19.22 -0.02
N VAL A 611 -5.75 -18.57 -0.56
CA VAL A 611 -5.62 -17.70 -1.74
C VAL A 611 -4.71 -16.51 -1.44
N CYS A 612 -4.86 -15.88 -0.27
CA CYS A 612 -3.95 -14.81 0.16
C CYS A 612 -2.50 -15.31 0.30
N GLU A 613 -2.29 -16.49 0.90
CA GLU A 613 -0.97 -17.14 0.95
C GLU A 613 -0.43 -17.37 -0.47
N ARG A 614 -1.26 -17.85 -1.40
CA ARG A 614 -0.87 -18.11 -2.79
C ARG A 614 -0.50 -16.85 -3.57
N ILE A 615 -1.29 -15.79 -3.43
CA ILE A 615 -1.01 -14.47 -4.04
C ILE A 615 0.32 -13.93 -3.52
N ALA A 616 0.54 -14.00 -2.22
CA ALA A 616 1.73 -13.42 -1.60
C ALA A 616 3.00 -14.26 -1.78
N SER A 617 2.90 -15.60 -1.77
CA SER A 617 4.06 -16.51 -1.80
C SER A 617 4.38 -17.07 -3.19
N GLU A 618 3.39 -17.32 -4.05
CA GLU A 618 3.59 -17.97 -5.37
C GLU A 618 3.52 -16.98 -6.55
N ARG A 619 3.02 -15.76 -6.31
CA ARG A 619 2.69 -14.76 -7.35
C ARG A 619 3.22 -13.37 -7.04
N ASN A 620 4.40 -13.30 -6.42
CA ASN A 620 5.13 -12.04 -6.36
C ASN A 620 5.81 -11.80 -7.70
N PHE A 621 5.23 -10.85 -8.45
CA PHE A 621 5.65 -10.51 -9.81
C PHE A 621 7.14 -10.13 -9.89
N LEU A 622 7.69 -9.43 -8.89
CA LEU A 622 9.08 -8.96 -8.93
C LEU A 622 10.09 -10.11 -8.97
N PHE A 623 9.80 -11.27 -8.36
CA PHE A 623 10.69 -12.42 -8.47
C PHE A 623 10.66 -13.09 -9.84
N ILE A 624 9.47 -13.16 -10.44
CA ILE A 624 9.34 -13.72 -11.79
C ILE A 624 10.01 -12.77 -12.79
N LEU A 625 9.86 -11.46 -12.59
CA LEU A 625 10.58 -10.46 -13.37
C LEU A 625 12.11 -10.64 -13.23
N ASP A 626 12.64 -10.78 -12.00
CA ASP A 626 14.06 -11.05 -11.79
C ASP A 626 14.54 -12.32 -12.51
N SER A 627 13.74 -13.39 -12.43
CA SER A 627 14.07 -14.66 -13.09
C SER A 627 14.04 -14.53 -14.62
N ALA A 628 13.10 -13.75 -15.17
CA ALA A 628 13.05 -13.41 -16.59
C ALA A 628 14.22 -12.51 -17.01
N ILE A 629 14.66 -11.58 -16.15
CA ILE A 629 15.88 -10.77 -16.38
C ILE A 629 17.10 -11.68 -16.45
N LYS A 630 17.28 -12.58 -15.46
CA LYS A 630 18.38 -13.55 -15.47
C LYS A 630 18.35 -14.41 -16.73
N GLN A 631 17.19 -14.96 -17.09
CA GLN A 631 17.03 -15.73 -18.32
C GLN A 631 17.45 -14.94 -19.55
N ALA A 632 16.96 -13.70 -19.71
CA ALA A 632 17.28 -12.86 -20.87
C ALA A 632 18.79 -12.59 -20.99
N MET A 633 19.44 -12.25 -19.87
CA MET A 633 20.87 -11.96 -19.83
C MET A 633 21.72 -13.22 -20.05
N TRP A 634 21.33 -14.36 -19.49
CA TRP A 634 22.07 -15.62 -19.69
C TRP A 634 21.91 -16.18 -21.10
N ARG A 635 20.74 -16.03 -21.73
CA ARG A 635 20.53 -16.35 -23.15
C ARG A 635 21.33 -15.45 -24.10
N GLU A 636 21.81 -14.29 -23.64
CA GLU A 636 22.74 -13.46 -24.39
C GLU A 636 24.20 -13.90 -24.17
N LYS A 637 24.52 -14.40 -22.98
CA LYS A 637 25.88 -14.79 -22.60
C LYS A 637 26.28 -16.20 -23.05
N VAL A 638 25.33 -17.14 -23.06
CA VAL A 638 25.57 -18.56 -23.36
C VAL A 638 24.88 -18.92 -24.67
N ASP A 639 25.68 -19.26 -25.67
CA ASP A 639 25.20 -19.75 -26.95
C ASP A 639 24.45 -21.08 -26.76
N ASN A 640 23.43 -21.32 -27.59
CA ASN A 640 22.59 -22.53 -27.57
C ASN A 640 21.76 -22.78 -26.31
N LEU A 641 21.67 -21.83 -25.36
CA LEU A 641 20.88 -22.02 -24.14
C LEU A 641 19.40 -22.34 -24.41
N MET A 642 18.82 -21.77 -25.48
CA MET A 642 17.47 -22.13 -25.93
C MET A 642 17.34 -23.56 -26.47
N LEU A 643 18.38 -24.08 -27.12
CA LEU A 643 18.39 -25.45 -27.61
C LEU A 643 18.43 -26.43 -26.43
N ILE A 644 19.24 -26.12 -25.42
CA ILE A 644 19.30 -26.90 -24.17
C ILE A 644 17.94 -26.90 -23.47
N GLU A 645 17.29 -25.73 -23.35
CA GLU A 645 15.93 -25.64 -22.80
C GLU A 645 14.94 -26.53 -23.56
N LEU A 646 14.96 -26.50 -24.90
CA LEU A 646 14.10 -27.31 -25.77
C LEU A 646 14.32 -28.82 -25.56
N GLU A 647 15.58 -29.25 -25.55
CA GLU A 647 15.98 -30.65 -25.41
C GLU A 647 15.55 -31.23 -24.05
N VAL A 648 15.77 -30.48 -22.97
CA VAL A 648 15.42 -30.91 -21.61
C VAL A 648 13.90 -30.96 -21.41
N LEU A 649 13.17 -30.00 -21.97
CA LEU A 649 11.70 -29.97 -21.88
C LEU A 649 11.01 -31.08 -22.67
N ARG A 650 11.67 -31.63 -23.71
CA ARG A 650 11.14 -32.68 -24.61
C ARG A 650 9.77 -32.34 -25.21
N VAL A 651 9.52 -31.06 -25.47
CA VAL A 651 8.25 -30.53 -25.98
C VAL A 651 8.12 -30.61 -27.51
N SER A 652 9.23 -30.71 -28.24
CA SER A 652 9.32 -30.58 -29.71
C SER A 652 8.40 -31.53 -30.48
N LEU A 653 8.50 -32.84 -30.21
CA LEU A 653 7.74 -33.89 -30.92
C LEU A 653 6.22 -33.77 -30.72
N ILE A 654 5.81 -33.30 -29.55
CA ILE A 654 4.40 -33.18 -29.18
C ILE A 654 3.79 -31.92 -29.75
N LEU A 655 4.54 -30.81 -29.75
CA LEU A 655 4.16 -29.59 -30.46
C LEU A 655 4.02 -29.86 -31.96
N GLU A 656 4.96 -30.59 -32.56
CA GLU A 656 4.88 -31.00 -33.97
C GLU A 656 3.61 -31.83 -34.23
N ALA A 657 3.31 -32.82 -33.39
CA ALA A 657 2.09 -33.63 -33.51
C ALA A 657 0.81 -32.80 -33.38
N TYR A 658 0.79 -31.81 -32.47
CA TYR A 658 -0.35 -30.93 -32.27
C TYR A 658 -0.53 -29.94 -33.43
N VAL A 659 0.54 -29.31 -33.92
CA VAL A 659 0.50 -28.39 -35.06
C VAL A 659 0.06 -29.12 -36.35
N LYS A 660 0.48 -30.37 -36.55
CA LYS A 660 0.02 -31.22 -37.67
C LYS A 660 -1.48 -31.49 -37.66
N ASN A 661 -2.12 -31.37 -36.50
CA ASN A 661 -3.53 -31.62 -36.29
C ASN A 661 -4.43 -30.41 -36.63
N TYR A 662 -3.87 -29.32 -37.15
CA TYR A 662 -4.64 -28.14 -37.55
C TYR A 662 -5.23 -28.28 -38.95
N ILE A 663 -6.56 -28.16 -39.01
CA ILE A 663 -7.36 -28.15 -40.24
C ILE A 663 -7.91 -26.76 -40.50
N ASN A 664 -8.09 -26.41 -41.79
CA ASN A 664 -8.69 -25.14 -42.17
C ASN A 664 -10.23 -25.28 -42.16
N ILE A 665 -10.89 -24.56 -41.26
CA ILE A 665 -12.34 -24.49 -41.15
C ILE A 665 -12.75 -23.02 -41.35
N GLY A 666 -13.44 -22.74 -42.45
CA GLY A 666 -14.00 -21.40 -42.71
C GLY A 666 -12.96 -20.27 -42.83
N GLY A 667 -11.70 -20.57 -43.21
CA GLY A 667 -10.63 -19.59 -43.31
C GLY A 667 -9.76 -19.46 -42.06
N THR A 668 -10.10 -20.18 -40.98
CA THR A 668 -9.33 -20.23 -39.73
C THR A 668 -8.71 -21.62 -39.54
N GLN A 669 -7.46 -21.68 -39.09
CA GLN A 669 -6.82 -22.95 -38.73
C GLN A 669 -7.16 -23.32 -37.29
N ARG A 670 -7.76 -24.50 -37.10
CA ARG A 670 -8.17 -25.02 -35.78
C ARG A 670 -7.69 -26.45 -35.54
N ALA A 671 -7.28 -26.75 -34.31
CA ALA A 671 -6.83 -28.09 -33.91
C ALA A 671 -8.00 -29.09 -33.85
N GLU A 672 -7.84 -30.29 -34.42
CA GLU A 672 -8.90 -31.33 -34.46
C GLU A 672 -8.95 -32.21 -33.21
N LYS A 673 -7.89 -32.26 -32.39
CA LYS A 673 -7.80 -33.12 -31.20
C LYS A 673 -7.05 -32.39 -30.09
N SER A 674 -7.38 -32.73 -28.86
CA SER A 674 -6.61 -32.29 -27.70
C SER A 674 -5.40 -33.19 -27.46
N ILE A 675 -4.34 -32.61 -26.90
CA ILE A 675 -3.13 -33.30 -26.45
C ILE A 675 -2.76 -32.76 -25.06
N GLN A 676 -2.33 -33.63 -24.16
CA GLN A 676 -1.79 -33.24 -22.85
C GLN A 676 -0.33 -33.68 -22.75
N LEU A 677 0.53 -32.80 -22.25
CA LEU A 677 1.94 -33.05 -22.03
C LEU A 677 2.32 -32.82 -20.58
N PHE A 678 2.98 -33.81 -19.97
CA PHE A 678 3.55 -33.73 -18.63
C PHE A 678 5.04 -33.37 -18.74
N ILE A 679 5.41 -32.20 -18.23
CA ILE A 679 6.78 -31.68 -18.30
C ILE A 679 7.43 -31.89 -16.94
N ASN A 680 8.52 -32.67 -16.90
CA ASN A 680 9.34 -32.81 -15.70
C ASN A 680 10.31 -31.63 -15.63
N CYS A 681 10.18 -30.81 -14.60
CA CYS A 681 10.92 -29.56 -14.51
C CYS A 681 12.15 -29.66 -13.59
N ASN A 682 12.35 -30.78 -12.90
CA ASN A 682 13.52 -30.99 -12.05
C ASN A 682 14.82 -31.06 -12.87
N GLU A 683 14.75 -31.70 -14.04
CA GLU A 683 15.88 -31.83 -14.99
C GLU A 683 16.25 -30.46 -15.55
N LEU A 684 15.25 -29.64 -15.87
CA LEU A 684 15.44 -28.26 -16.33
C LEU A 684 16.16 -27.42 -15.27
N ASP A 685 15.71 -27.44 -14.03
CA ASP A 685 16.33 -26.65 -12.96
C ASP A 685 17.80 -27.03 -12.75
N GLN A 686 18.11 -28.34 -12.77
CA GLN A 686 19.48 -28.84 -12.62
C GLN A 686 20.38 -28.39 -13.76
N VAL A 687 19.93 -28.57 -15.01
CA VAL A 687 20.72 -28.22 -16.20
C VAL A 687 20.95 -26.71 -16.27
N ILE A 688 19.92 -25.89 -16.03
CA ILE A 688 20.07 -24.43 -16.04
C ILE A 688 21.03 -23.95 -14.95
N GLN A 689 20.96 -24.51 -13.74
CA GLN A 689 21.90 -24.18 -12.67
C GLN A 689 23.35 -24.57 -12.99
N GLN A 690 23.56 -25.68 -13.70
CA GLN A 690 24.90 -26.14 -14.09
C GLN A 690 25.48 -25.35 -15.27
N VAL A 691 24.69 -25.08 -16.30
CA VAL A 691 25.14 -24.35 -17.50
C VAL A 691 25.38 -22.88 -17.18
N CYS A 692 24.62 -22.31 -16.26
CA CYS A 692 24.77 -20.91 -15.84
C CYS A 692 25.67 -20.76 -14.59
N TYR A 693 26.73 -21.55 -14.49
CA TYR A 693 27.76 -21.44 -13.46
C TYR A 693 28.95 -20.59 -13.96
N PRO A 694 29.63 -19.79 -13.12
CA PRO A 694 30.82 -19.06 -13.57
C PRO A 694 31.93 -20.04 -13.96
N PRO A 695 32.70 -19.79 -15.03
CA PRO A 695 34.06 -20.32 -15.10
C PRO A 695 34.83 -19.69 -13.93
N GLU A 696 35.45 -20.53 -13.09
CA GLU A 696 36.51 -20.06 -12.21
C GLU A 696 37.59 -19.44 -13.09
N GLU A 697 38.12 -18.28 -12.69
CA GLU A 697 39.36 -17.74 -13.25
C GLU A 697 40.49 -18.69 -12.83
N ASP A 698 40.60 -19.84 -13.50
CA ASP A 698 41.78 -20.68 -13.45
C ASP A 698 42.38 -20.74 -14.86
N ASP A 699 43.55 -20.12 -14.97
CA ASP A 699 44.51 -20.34 -16.04
C ASP A 699 44.74 -21.85 -16.19
N SER A 700 44.17 -22.49 -17.21
CA SER A 700 44.88 -23.49 -18.02
C SER A 700 44.03 -24.04 -19.15
N ASP A 701 44.67 -24.11 -20.30
CA ASP A 701 44.29 -24.80 -21.53
C ASP A 701 43.61 -26.16 -21.27
N SER A 702 42.29 -26.22 -21.47
CA SER A 702 41.64 -27.44 -21.99
C SER A 702 40.35 -27.09 -22.73
N GLU A 703 40.48 -26.77 -24.02
CA GLU A 703 39.38 -26.77 -25.00
C GLU A 703 38.90 -28.22 -25.24
N GLU A 704 38.25 -28.82 -24.25
CA GLU A 704 37.34 -29.95 -24.48
C GLU A 704 35.96 -29.52 -23.97
N SER A 705 35.07 -29.20 -24.91
CA SER A 705 33.70 -28.76 -24.66
C SER A 705 32.98 -29.76 -23.75
N PHE A 706 32.70 -29.35 -22.52
CA PHE A 706 31.95 -30.13 -21.52
C PHE A 706 30.57 -30.59 -22.02
N LEU A 707 29.99 -29.90 -23.02
CA LEU A 707 28.77 -30.34 -23.70
C LEU A 707 28.94 -31.75 -24.30
N GLU A 708 30.13 -32.12 -24.79
CA GLU A 708 30.38 -33.49 -25.25
C GLU A 708 30.43 -34.53 -24.12
N LYS A 709 30.72 -34.15 -22.87
CA LYS A 709 30.71 -35.07 -21.73
C LYS A 709 29.29 -35.30 -21.20
N PHE A 710 28.47 -34.25 -21.13
CA PHE A 710 27.09 -34.36 -20.64
C PHE A 710 26.20 -35.21 -21.57
N TRP A 711 26.43 -35.17 -22.89
CA TRP A 711 25.67 -35.97 -23.87
C TRP A 711 26.17 -37.41 -24.07
N LYS A 712 27.32 -37.78 -23.48
CA LYS A 712 27.91 -39.13 -23.59
C LYS A 712 27.57 -40.06 -22.41
N GLU A 713 27.00 -39.54 -21.32
CA GLU A 713 26.43 -40.30 -20.20
C GLU A 713 24.90 -40.37 -20.30
#